data_AF-A0AAD3VRB4-F1
#
_entry.id   AF-A0AAD3VRB4-F1
#
_cell.length_a   1.000
_cell.length_b   1.000
_cell.length_c   1.000
_cell.angle_alpha   90.00
_cell.angle_beta   90.00
_cell.angle_gamma   90.00
#
_symmetry.space_group_name_H-M   'P 1'
#
loop_
_entity.id
_entity.type
_entity.pdbx_description
1 polymer ?
#
loop_
_entity_poly.entity_id
_entity_poly.type
_entity_poly.pdbx_seq_one_letter_code
_entity_poly.pdbx_strand_id
1 'polypeptide(L)'
;NFVLTNVRVSKPDFAGARYSGTALLNTAYGEPIPVKIGAAVILDGGSVPEMTMGSVYIDGPHELSGIGVTLVSLEISPASAVSKVSGYVKSTLPEQNLVGDLRAIQFTNAELTNDHIILRRFLPDIRYERFVLHDVSEIRIRLNGNEPGKKDFLSVTSGVEMRSHLETLNNEGIEFDPGLPVRFDLQGRMNATLHSWTEQFLQLLVPGGAGIRVETAALTYVDGVVQPGGRLVGRLIVPFEKHDVYGPVVPADYVGGHLPSSEMDEIMSSGNTLPIALIGAVNEGLVKFAETVQQNGMLILPDDFDLQAKCSYVPLDIYDWTGEGFLMESSYMAPARVTERSLDAQKQRDQAIVVSPSAVTVDLDRESYLPKEAGSQTPNETEEPFWVGLVMKGGELMLPPAFIQTKDAKPIVFQLAPGEMIYDLNGFNYQTYLYSNEGVPAVFGKALGSFDDVLVYDCLLDLYANRVNLEVNAKVAVDLFQKNWVDVKLYTNKEDNADGKAGEFLCSVAPTAIEDAIADDIDVRIDGGWMRPDGMHLSGAILLPALNSEGFDVRCDEELGFTDMIVPSELAQLRREENPEFKYAAFALDKPTNISFHGFTMEVRSLDMEYRPGDFARPVRISLHGATLLAETIPLSDETTDTVIIDCGSVMFGSSEMRRVPKVTY
;
A
#
# COMPACT_ATOMS: atom_id res chain seq x y z
N ASN A 1 39.48 -24.89 39.76
CA ASN A 1 40.70 -25.70 39.95
C ASN A 1 40.62 -26.95 39.11
N PHE A 2 41.61 -27.16 38.25
CA PHE A 2 41.76 -28.40 37.49
C PHE A 2 42.36 -29.49 38.37
N VAL A 3 41.93 -30.74 38.18
CA VAL A 3 42.44 -31.90 38.93
C VAL A 3 43.27 -32.76 38.00
N LEU A 4 44.50 -33.06 38.42
CA LEU A 4 45.39 -33.98 37.73
C LEU A 4 45.43 -35.32 38.46
N THR A 5 45.34 -36.41 37.71
CA THR A 5 45.48 -37.79 38.22
C THR A 5 46.63 -38.51 37.52
N ASN A 6 47.05 -39.65 38.05
CA ASN A 6 48.17 -40.44 37.52
C ASN A 6 49.44 -39.61 37.25
N VAL A 7 49.71 -38.65 38.13
CA VAL A 7 50.82 -37.70 38.00
C VAL A 7 52.15 -38.43 38.14
N ARG A 8 52.99 -38.38 37.11
CA ARG A 8 54.35 -38.91 37.08
C ARG A 8 55.31 -37.79 36.75
N VAL A 9 55.90 -37.19 37.78
CA VAL A 9 56.86 -36.10 37.63
C VAL A 9 58.25 -36.53 38.07
N SER A 10 59.25 -35.96 37.42
CA SER A 10 60.66 -36.10 37.79
C SER A 10 61.27 -34.72 37.92
N LYS A 11 62.28 -34.60 38.80
CA LYS A 11 63.01 -33.37 39.03
C LYS A 11 64.50 -33.67 38.91
N PRO A 12 65.24 -32.98 38.03
CA PRO A 12 66.70 -33.10 37.95
C PRO A 12 67.39 -32.71 39.27
N ASP A 13 68.53 -33.33 39.56
CA ASP A 13 69.27 -33.13 40.82
C ASP A 13 70.22 -31.92 40.75
N PHE A 14 69.64 -30.71 40.70
CA PHE A 14 70.39 -29.45 40.86
C PHE A 14 69.53 -28.35 41.49
N ALA A 15 70.18 -27.35 42.10
CA ALA A 15 69.52 -26.24 42.76
C ALA A 15 68.68 -25.41 41.77
N GLY A 16 67.38 -25.24 42.06
CA GLY A 16 66.44 -24.53 41.18
C GLY A 16 65.75 -25.39 40.11
N ALA A 17 66.04 -26.70 40.04
CA ALA A 17 65.36 -27.62 39.14
C ALA A 17 63.83 -27.63 39.40
N ARG A 18 63.06 -27.70 38.31
CA ARG A 18 61.59 -27.75 38.31
C ARG A 18 61.10 -29.15 37.95
N TYR A 19 59.88 -29.49 38.37
CA TYR A 19 59.27 -30.77 38.03
C TYR A 19 58.79 -30.77 36.57
N SER A 20 59.07 -31.85 35.86
CA SER A 20 58.48 -32.11 34.53
C SER A 20 58.05 -33.57 34.44
N GLY A 21 57.02 -33.85 33.63
CA GLY A 21 56.48 -35.20 33.55
C GLY A 21 55.17 -35.29 32.79
N THR A 22 54.36 -36.28 33.14
CA THR A 22 53.05 -36.55 32.55
C THR A 22 51.97 -36.66 33.62
N ALA A 23 50.73 -36.40 33.23
CA ALA A 23 49.55 -36.60 34.05
C ALA A 23 48.32 -36.84 33.18
N LEU A 24 47.19 -37.11 33.83
CA LEU A 24 45.88 -37.11 33.22
C LEU A 24 45.07 -35.94 33.77
N LEU A 25 44.57 -35.07 32.90
CA LEU A 25 43.72 -33.94 33.25
C LEU A 25 42.27 -34.40 33.31
N ASN A 26 41.67 -34.31 34.49
CA ASN A 26 40.25 -34.58 34.66
C ASN A 26 39.43 -33.34 34.31
N THR A 27 38.54 -33.48 33.35
CA THR A 27 37.49 -32.50 33.01
C THR A 27 36.12 -33.17 33.21
N ALA A 28 35.05 -32.41 33.00
CA ALA A 28 33.69 -32.94 33.06
C ALA A 28 33.38 -33.96 31.94
N TYR A 29 34.20 -34.09 30.89
CA TYR A 29 33.97 -35.01 29.77
C TYR A 29 33.89 -36.49 30.20
N GLY A 30 34.45 -36.84 31.37
CA GLY A 30 34.41 -38.21 31.91
C GLY A 30 35.64 -39.04 31.55
N GLU A 31 36.22 -38.85 30.37
CA GLU A 31 37.53 -39.41 30.02
C GLU A 31 38.67 -38.42 30.30
N PRO A 32 39.69 -38.80 31.10
CA PRO A 32 40.81 -37.92 31.38
C PRO A 32 41.69 -37.66 30.15
N ILE A 33 42.11 -36.41 29.97
CA ILE A 33 42.94 -35.97 28.85
C ILE A 33 44.42 -36.19 29.19
N PRO A 34 45.21 -36.94 28.39
CA PRO A 34 46.64 -37.08 28.61
C PRO A 34 47.39 -35.75 28.42
N VAL A 35 48.14 -35.33 29.43
CA VAL A 35 48.87 -34.05 29.44
C VAL A 35 50.33 -34.22 29.89
N LYS A 36 51.17 -33.28 29.48
CA LYS A 36 52.53 -33.07 29.97
C LYS A 36 52.55 -31.93 30.98
N ILE A 37 53.46 -32.06 31.95
CA ILE A 37 53.76 -31.04 32.96
C ILE A 37 55.17 -30.52 32.65
N GLY A 38 55.30 -29.21 32.52
CA GLY A 38 56.57 -28.53 32.28
C GLY A 38 56.88 -27.50 33.36
N ALA A 39 58.14 -27.53 33.84
CA ALA A 39 58.69 -26.52 34.73
C ALA A 39 57.85 -26.23 36.01
N ALA A 40 57.23 -27.27 36.57
CA ALA A 40 56.29 -27.16 37.66
C ALA A 40 56.94 -26.94 39.04
N VAL A 41 56.21 -26.20 39.89
CA VAL A 41 56.45 -26.05 41.33
C VAL A 41 55.24 -26.60 42.05
N ILE A 42 55.46 -27.62 42.87
CA ILE A 42 54.43 -28.32 43.61
C ILE A 42 54.67 -28.08 45.10
N LEU A 43 53.64 -27.62 45.81
CA LEU A 43 53.65 -27.44 47.26
C LEU A 43 52.90 -28.59 47.93
N ASP A 44 53.58 -29.33 48.79
CA ASP A 44 53.02 -30.41 49.60
C ASP A 44 52.46 -29.88 50.94
N GLY A 45 51.68 -28.81 50.90
CA GLY A 45 51.21 -28.07 52.08
C GLY A 45 49.84 -28.48 52.63
N GLY A 46 49.16 -29.46 52.04
CA GLY A 46 47.79 -29.87 52.38
C GLY A 46 47.49 -31.35 52.09
N SER A 47 46.21 -31.75 52.08
CA SER A 47 45.79 -33.15 51.81
C SER A 47 45.95 -33.59 50.35
N VAL A 48 46.13 -32.64 49.42
CA VAL A 48 46.43 -32.87 48.00
C VAL A 48 47.54 -31.90 47.57
N PRO A 49 48.62 -32.37 46.91
CA PRO A 49 49.67 -31.49 46.39
C PRO A 49 49.14 -30.47 45.38
N GLU A 50 49.58 -29.21 45.49
CA GLU A 50 49.12 -28.13 44.60
C GLU A 50 50.24 -27.61 43.70
N MET A 51 49.97 -27.54 42.40
CA MET A 51 50.87 -26.90 41.43
C MET A 51 50.64 -25.38 41.44
N THR A 52 51.66 -24.61 41.82
CA THR A 52 51.57 -23.14 41.91
C THR A 52 52.30 -22.40 40.79
N MET A 53 53.23 -23.07 40.09
CA MET A 53 53.90 -22.55 38.90
C MET A 53 54.16 -23.67 37.90
N GLY A 54 54.46 -23.30 36.65
CA GLY A 54 54.70 -24.19 35.50
C GLY A 54 53.49 -24.27 34.58
N SER A 55 53.56 -25.13 33.56
CA SER A 55 52.51 -25.29 32.55
C SER A 55 52.07 -26.74 32.39
N VAL A 56 50.77 -26.95 32.24
CA VAL A 56 50.18 -28.22 31.80
C VAL A 56 49.75 -28.06 30.34
N TYR A 57 50.15 -28.98 29.47
CA TYR A 57 49.90 -28.89 28.02
C TYR A 57 49.75 -30.27 27.36
N ILE A 58 49.18 -30.32 26.15
CA ILE A 58 49.11 -31.55 25.33
C ILE A 58 50.29 -31.62 24.35
N ASP A 59 50.79 -32.82 24.07
CA ASP A 59 51.96 -33.06 23.20
C ASP A 59 51.62 -33.19 21.70
N GLY A 60 50.34 -33.16 21.38
CA GLY A 60 49.80 -33.27 20.04
C GLY A 60 48.27 -33.24 20.09
N PRO A 61 47.58 -33.24 18.92
CA PRO A 61 46.14 -33.20 18.88
C PRO A 61 45.50 -34.37 19.66
N HIS A 62 44.46 -34.06 20.43
CA HIS A 62 43.71 -35.03 21.22
C HIS A 62 42.22 -34.87 20.96
N GLU A 63 41.55 -35.97 20.63
CA GLU A 63 40.14 -35.99 20.26
C GLU A 63 39.26 -36.44 21.43
N LEU A 64 38.22 -35.67 21.70
CA LEU A 64 37.11 -36.01 22.59
C LEU A 64 35.95 -36.50 21.70
N SER A 65 36.08 -37.73 21.21
CA SER A 65 35.26 -38.27 20.11
C SER A 65 33.76 -38.28 20.43
N GLY A 66 33.38 -38.48 21.69
CA GLY A 66 31.98 -38.51 22.14
C GLY A 66 31.24 -37.17 22.00
N ILE A 67 31.95 -36.07 21.76
CA ILE A 67 31.39 -34.73 21.56
C ILE A 67 31.98 -34.02 20.32
N GLY A 68 32.76 -34.72 19.50
CA GLY A 68 33.30 -34.17 18.24
C GLY A 68 34.31 -33.04 18.40
N VAL A 69 34.92 -32.88 19.58
CA VAL A 69 35.92 -31.84 19.86
C VAL A 69 37.33 -32.39 19.63
N THR A 70 38.16 -31.69 18.88
CA THR A 70 39.60 -31.97 18.76
C THR A 70 40.40 -30.82 19.33
N LEU A 71 41.16 -31.09 20.40
CA LEU A 71 42.08 -30.14 21.02
C LEU A 71 43.42 -30.22 20.28
N VAL A 72 43.89 -29.10 19.76
CA VAL A 72 45.19 -28.99 19.05
C VAL A 72 46.28 -28.45 19.97
N SER A 73 45.92 -27.55 20.88
CA SER A 73 46.81 -27.08 21.95
C SER A 73 46.03 -26.85 23.23
N LEU A 74 46.67 -27.03 24.38
CA LEU A 74 46.12 -26.76 25.70
C LEU A 74 47.25 -26.16 26.55
N GLU A 75 46.94 -25.13 27.32
CA GLU A 75 47.86 -24.52 28.28
C GLU A 75 47.11 -24.15 29.56
N ILE A 76 47.52 -24.75 30.67
CA ILE A 76 47.08 -24.34 32.00
C ILE A 76 48.32 -23.95 32.81
N SER A 77 48.40 -22.68 33.23
CA SER A 77 49.51 -22.13 34.00
C SER A 77 48.97 -21.35 35.21
N PRO A 78 49.13 -21.88 36.44
CA PRO A 78 48.62 -21.25 37.65
C PRO A 78 49.23 -19.87 37.92
N ALA A 79 50.54 -19.72 37.71
CA ALA A 79 51.27 -18.48 38.03
C ALA A 79 50.84 -17.27 37.19
N SER A 80 50.39 -17.52 35.96
CA SER A 80 49.89 -16.50 35.03
C SER A 80 48.37 -16.47 34.93
N ALA A 81 47.66 -17.26 35.75
CA ALA A 81 46.21 -17.45 35.69
C ALA A 81 45.70 -17.74 34.26
N VAL A 82 46.42 -18.59 33.52
CA VAL A 82 46.06 -18.97 32.14
C VAL A 82 45.41 -20.33 32.14
N SER A 83 44.24 -20.44 31.50
CA SER A 83 43.62 -21.70 31.10
C SER A 83 43.08 -21.55 29.68
N LYS A 84 43.91 -21.91 28.70
CA LYS A 84 43.61 -21.70 27.28
C LYS A 84 43.66 -23.00 26.51
N VAL A 85 42.82 -23.09 25.49
CA VAL A 85 42.74 -24.23 24.59
C VAL A 85 42.48 -23.76 23.16
N SER A 86 43.09 -24.45 22.19
CA SER A 86 42.85 -24.22 20.76
C SER A 86 42.50 -25.55 20.11
N GLY A 87 41.68 -25.52 19.08
CA GLY A 87 41.15 -26.72 18.46
C GLY A 87 39.97 -26.42 17.56
N TYR A 88 39.17 -27.45 17.31
CA TYR A 88 37.91 -27.32 16.59
C TYR A 88 36.86 -28.30 17.13
N VAL A 89 35.60 -28.02 16.82
CA VAL A 89 34.48 -28.93 17.05
C VAL A 89 33.74 -29.17 15.74
N LYS A 90 33.34 -30.42 15.51
CA LYS A 90 32.55 -30.89 14.36
C LYS A 90 31.42 -31.78 14.86
N SER A 91 30.42 -32.01 14.00
CA SER A 91 29.38 -33.01 14.29
C SER A 91 30.01 -34.38 14.53
N THR A 92 29.48 -35.12 15.49
CA THR A 92 29.81 -36.54 15.70
C THR A 92 29.20 -37.44 14.64
N LEU A 93 28.25 -36.92 13.84
CA LEU A 93 27.61 -37.62 12.74
C LEU A 93 28.35 -37.33 11.43
N PRO A 94 28.79 -38.38 10.69
CA PRO A 94 29.48 -38.19 9.42
C PRO A 94 28.66 -37.37 8.42
N GLU A 95 29.34 -36.49 7.69
CA GLU A 95 28.77 -35.64 6.63
C GLU A 95 27.69 -34.63 7.06
N GLN A 96 27.45 -34.47 8.36
CA GLN A 96 26.54 -33.44 8.88
C GLN A 96 27.28 -32.17 9.30
N ASN A 97 26.59 -31.04 9.19
CA ASN A 97 27.00 -29.80 9.81
C ASN A 97 26.89 -29.89 11.33
N LEU A 98 27.64 -29.04 12.04
CA LEU A 98 27.61 -28.97 13.49
C LEU A 98 26.30 -28.34 13.98
N VAL A 99 25.92 -27.19 13.42
CA VAL A 99 24.66 -26.48 13.67
C VAL A 99 24.28 -25.76 12.38
N GLY A 100 23.05 -25.93 11.89
CA GLY A 100 22.57 -25.20 10.72
C GLY A 100 23.51 -25.32 9.50
N ASP A 101 23.95 -24.19 8.97
CA ASP A 101 24.94 -24.13 7.88
C ASP A 101 26.41 -24.25 8.32
N LEU A 102 26.67 -24.23 9.63
CA LEU A 102 28.00 -24.23 10.20
C LEU A 102 28.58 -25.64 10.27
N ARG A 103 29.57 -25.93 9.42
CA ARG A 103 30.23 -27.24 9.38
C ARG A 103 31.10 -27.54 10.60
N ALA A 104 31.79 -26.53 11.13
CA ALA A 104 32.72 -26.68 12.24
C ALA A 104 32.96 -25.32 12.91
N ILE A 105 33.24 -25.32 14.21
CA ILE A 105 33.75 -24.14 14.91
C ILE A 105 35.23 -24.37 15.20
N GLN A 106 36.07 -23.45 14.76
CA GLN A 106 37.49 -23.40 15.13
C GLN A 106 37.67 -22.40 16.25
N PHE A 107 38.54 -22.73 17.21
CA PHE A 107 38.84 -21.85 18.33
C PHE A 107 40.33 -21.79 18.58
N THR A 108 40.82 -20.58 18.85
CA THR A 108 42.21 -20.32 19.18
C THR A 108 42.28 -19.56 20.48
N ASN A 109 43.07 -20.05 21.44
CA ASN A 109 43.23 -19.45 22.77
C ASN A 109 41.90 -19.20 23.50
N ALA A 110 40.92 -20.07 23.30
CA ALA A 110 39.64 -20.06 24.02
C ALA A 110 39.86 -20.36 25.50
N GLU A 111 39.00 -19.83 26.37
CA GLU A 111 39.08 -20.10 27.80
C GLU A 111 38.64 -21.54 28.08
N LEU A 112 39.46 -22.27 28.83
CA LEU A 112 39.13 -23.60 29.31
C LEU A 112 38.72 -23.51 30.78
N THR A 113 37.61 -24.16 31.11
CA THR A 113 37.14 -24.42 32.47
C THR A 113 37.02 -25.94 32.67
N ASN A 114 36.60 -26.39 33.86
CA ASN A 114 36.44 -27.83 34.08
C ASN A 114 35.33 -28.44 33.22
N ASP A 115 34.32 -27.67 32.84
CA ASP A 115 33.12 -28.16 32.18
C ASP A 115 32.82 -27.49 30.83
N HIS A 116 33.49 -26.39 30.47
CA HIS A 116 33.29 -25.70 29.19
C HIS A 116 34.59 -25.24 28.52
N ILE A 117 34.52 -25.14 27.20
CA ILE A 117 35.41 -24.30 26.38
C ILE A 117 34.62 -23.05 25.98
N ILE A 118 35.15 -21.86 26.23
CA ILE A 118 34.45 -20.58 26.04
C ILE A 118 35.18 -19.72 24.99
N LEU A 119 34.47 -19.38 23.93
CA LEU A 119 34.96 -18.61 22.80
C LEU A 119 34.31 -17.22 22.82
N ARG A 120 35.11 -16.15 22.63
CA ARG A 120 34.66 -14.75 22.65
C ARG A 120 35.23 -13.88 21.52
N ARG A 121 35.90 -14.51 20.55
CA ARG A 121 36.61 -13.80 19.47
C ARG A 121 36.44 -14.56 18.17
N PHE A 122 36.31 -13.80 17.07
CA PHE A 122 36.18 -14.35 15.72
C PHE A 122 35.02 -15.35 15.61
N LEU A 123 33.87 -14.99 16.18
CA LEU A 123 32.66 -15.83 16.18
C LEU A 123 31.86 -15.54 14.89
N PRO A 124 31.40 -16.56 14.16
CA PRO A 124 30.59 -16.38 12.98
C PRO A 124 29.12 -16.17 13.34
N ASP A 125 28.38 -15.49 12.46
CA ASP A 125 26.92 -15.60 12.45
C ASP A 125 26.54 -17.04 12.05
N ILE A 126 25.41 -17.51 12.57
CA ILE A 126 24.97 -18.91 12.37
C ILE A 126 23.58 -18.88 11.74
N ARG A 127 23.43 -19.48 10.56
CA ARG A 127 22.12 -19.67 9.97
C ARG A 127 21.59 -21.04 10.35
N TYR A 128 20.49 -21.05 11.11
CA TYR A 128 19.76 -22.25 11.48
C TYR A 128 18.38 -22.20 10.84
N GLU A 129 18.19 -22.96 9.76
CA GLU A 129 16.94 -22.94 8.97
C GLU A 129 16.61 -21.50 8.50
N ARG A 130 15.53 -20.92 9.03
CA ARG A 130 15.07 -19.54 8.78
C ARG A 130 15.65 -18.50 9.74
N PHE A 131 16.31 -18.95 10.81
CA PHE A 131 16.89 -18.07 11.82
C PHE A 131 18.33 -17.72 11.48
N VAL A 132 18.69 -16.48 11.78
CA VAL A 132 20.07 -15.99 11.77
C VAL A 132 20.41 -15.58 13.18
N LEU A 133 21.37 -16.27 13.79
CA LEU A 133 21.99 -15.83 15.03
C LEU A 133 23.12 -14.88 14.65
N HIS A 134 22.90 -13.58 14.83
CA HIS A 134 23.85 -12.52 14.49
C HIS A 134 24.44 -11.88 15.75
N ASP A 135 25.48 -11.07 15.57
CA ASP A 135 26.19 -10.39 16.67
C ASP A 135 26.63 -11.35 17.78
N VAL A 136 27.10 -12.54 17.36
CA VAL A 136 27.47 -13.62 18.28
C VAL A 136 28.63 -13.16 19.16
N SER A 137 28.36 -13.03 20.46
CA SER A 137 29.30 -12.48 21.44
C SER A 137 30.04 -13.56 22.23
N GLU A 138 29.41 -14.72 22.43
CA GLU A 138 30.01 -15.85 23.15
C GLU A 138 29.44 -17.18 22.66
N ILE A 139 30.33 -18.17 22.46
CA ILE A 139 29.96 -19.58 22.27
C ILE A 139 30.59 -20.39 23.41
N ARG A 140 29.77 -21.18 24.10
CA ARG A 140 30.24 -22.17 25.10
C ARG A 140 30.03 -23.58 24.57
N ILE A 141 31.09 -24.38 24.60
CA ILE A 141 31.06 -25.81 24.28
C ILE A 141 31.12 -26.58 25.59
N ARG A 142 30.04 -27.29 25.95
CA ARG A 142 29.94 -28.09 27.17
C ARG A 142 30.69 -29.42 26.99
N LEU A 143 31.68 -29.65 27.85
CA LEU A 143 32.52 -30.85 27.81
C LEU A 143 31.76 -32.11 28.21
N ASN A 144 30.70 -32.03 29.00
CA ASN A 144 29.84 -33.17 29.33
C ASN A 144 28.52 -33.19 28.54
N GLY A 145 28.52 -32.61 27.33
CA GLY A 145 27.32 -32.50 26.48
C GLY A 145 26.74 -33.82 25.99
N ASN A 146 27.48 -34.93 26.14
CA ASN A 146 27.03 -36.29 25.82
C ASN A 146 26.32 -37.01 26.97
N GLU A 147 26.25 -36.40 28.15
CA GLU A 147 25.50 -36.98 29.27
C GLU A 147 23.98 -36.97 28.99
N PRO A 148 23.25 -38.07 29.31
CA PRO A 148 21.81 -38.13 29.11
C PRO A 148 21.08 -36.96 29.79
N GLY A 149 20.21 -36.28 29.03
CA GLY A 149 19.40 -35.16 29.51
C GLY A 149 20.09 -33.79 29.43
N LYS A 150 21.36 -33.71 28.99
CA LYS A 150 22.02 -32.44 28.65
C LYS A 150 21.65 -32.05 27.21
N LYS A 151 20.87 -30.98 27.07
CA LYS A 151 20.41 -30.45 25.77
C LYS A 151 21.16 -29.19 25.32
N ASP A 152 22.19 -28.79 26.06
CA ASP A 152 22.95 -27.57 25.91
C ASP A 152 24.43 -27.86 25.64
N PHE A 153 24.70 -28.64 24.59
CA PHE A 153 26.07 -28.93 24.16
C PHE A 153 26.77 -27.66 23.68
N LEU A 154 26.13 -26.90 22.79
CA LEU A 154 26.53 -25.54 22.46
C LEU A 154 25.56 -24.56 23.09
N SER A 155 26.08 -23.47 23.63
CA SER A 155 25.29 -22.31 24.06
C SER A 155 25.83 -21.07 23.37
N VAL A 156 24.98 -20.38 22.62
CA VAL A 156 25.32 -19.23 21.78
C VAL A 156 24.61 -18.00 22.32
N THR A 157 25.39 -16.96 22.66
CA THR A 157 24.85 -15.66 23.08
C THR A 157 24.86 -14.73 21.87
N SER A 158 23.68 -14.41 21.33
CA SER A 158 23.50 -13.70 20.07
C SER A 158 22.17 -12.93 20.03
N GLY A 159 22.02 -12.02 19.07
CA GLY A 159 20.71 -11.64 18.55
C GLY A 159 20.10 -12.80 17.76
N VAL A 160 18.80 -12.74 17.49
CA VAL A 160 18.10 -13.79 16.75
C VAL A 160 17.08 -13.15 15.82
N GLU A 161 17.38 -13.16 14.53
CA GLU A 161 16.44 -12.72 13.50
C GLU A 161 15.79 -13.97 12.87
N MET A 162 14.46 -13.97 12.73
CA MET A 162 13.73 -14.96 11.95
C MET A 162 13.31 -14.35 10.62
N ARG A 163 13.85 -14.84 9.51
CA ARG A 163 13.39 -14.40 8.19
C ARG A 163 11.90 -14.66 8.02
N SER A 164 11.20 -13.69 7.45
CA SER A 164 9.79 -13.83 7.11
C SER A 164 9.57 -15.02 6.15
N HIS A 165 8.49 -15.75 6.37
CA HIS A 165 7.99 -16.78 5.43
C HIS A 165 7.45 -16.15 4.14
N LEU A 166 6.95 -14.92 4.23
CA LEU A 166 6.51 -14.12 3.10
C LEU A 166 7.67 -13.28 2.56
N GLU A 167 7.64 -12.98 1.26
CA GLU A 167 8.58 -12.05 0.67
C GLU A 167 8.37 -10.64 1.23
N THR A 168 9.44 -10.05 1.76
CA THR A 168 9.47 -8.66 2.23
C THR A 168 10.26 -7.79 1.27
N LEU A 169 9.87 -6.53 1.12
CA LEU A 169 10.52 -5.59 0.19
C LEU A 169 11.99 -5.35 0.55
N ASN A 170 12.30 -5.32 1.84
CA ASN A 170 13.62 -5.04 2.40
C ASN A 170 14.38 -6.31 2.85
N ASN A 171 13.84 -7.51 2.60
CA ASN A 171 14.35 -8.79 3.10
C ASN A 171 14.48 -8.87 4.64
N GLU A 172 13.75 -8.03 5.38
CA GLU A 172 13.76 -8.05 6.84
C GLU A 172 12.92 -9.22 7.40
N GLY A 173 13.34 -9.71 8.57
CA GLY A 173 12.63 -10.66 9.41
C GLY A 173 12.17 -10.07 10.75
N ILE A 174 11.68 -10.95 11.63
CA ILE A 174 11.29 -10.59 13.00
C ILE A 174 12.50 -10.77 13.91
N GLU A 175 12.90 -9.72 14.59
CA GLU A 175 13.93 -9.75 15.62
C GLU A 175 13.37 -10.30 16.94
N PHE A 176 14.10 -11.23 17.54
CA PHE A 176 13.77 -11.87 18.80
C PHE A 176 14.88 -11.68 19.84
N ASP A 177 14.48 -11.40 21.07
CA ASP A 177 15.29 -11.56 22.26
C ASP A 177 15.12 -13.00 22.80
N PRO A 178 16.18 -13.83 22.80
CA PRO A 178 16.10 -15.18 23.34
C PRO A 178 16.11 -15.21 24.89
N GLY A 179 16.41 -14.09 25.57
CA GLY A 179 16.49 -13.93 27.04
C GLY A 179 17.58 -14.76 27.74
N LEU A 180 17.99 -15.87 27.14
CA LEU A 180 19.03 -16.80 27.51
C LEU A 180 19.81 -17.20 26.25
N PRO A 181 21.04 -17.71 26.36
CA PRO A 181 21.77 -18.22 25.21
C PRO A 181 20.97 -19.31 24.47
N VAL A 182 20.92 -19.22 23.14
CA VAL A 182 20.34 -20.25 22.27
C VAL A 182 21.17 -21.51 22.39
N ARG A 183 20.53 -22.64 22.68
CA ARG A 183 21.21 -23.91 22.93
C ARG A 183 21.06 -24.86 21.76
N PHE A 184 22.10 -25.64 21.49
CA PHE A 184 22.06 -26.74 20.55
C PHE A 184 22.53 -28.02 21.23
N ASP A 185 21.83 -29.12 20.94
CA ASP A 185 22.25 -30.44 21.40
C ASP A 185 23.40 -30.99 20.52
N LEU A 186 23.87 -32.21 20.81
CA LEU A 186 24.94 -32.86 20.04
C LEU A 186 24.58 -33.15 18.59
N GLN A 187 23.30 -33.17 18.25
CA GLN A 187 22.79 -33.37 16.88
C GLN A 187 22.61 -32.02 16.16
N GLY A 188 22.97 -30.90 16.80
CA GLY A 188 22.83 -29.56 16.25
C GLY A 188 21.41 -29.02 16.31
N ARG A 189 20.50 -29.64 17.09
CA ARG A 189 19.08 -29.25 17.15
C ARG A 189 18.84 -28.16 18.18
N MET A 190 18.09 -27.14 17.80
CA MET A 190 17.86 -25.95 18.62
C MET A 190 16.97 -26.20 19.84
N ASN A 191 17.33 -25.58 20.96
CA ASN A 191 16.54 -25.46 22.18
C ASN A 191 16.58 -23.99 22.62
N ALA A 192 15.47 -23.27 22.45
CA ALA A 192 15.39 -21.85 22.75
C ALA A 192 13.95 -21.43 23.03
N THR A 193 13.80 -20.36 23.80
CA THR A 193 12.55 -19.61 23.91
C THR A 193 12.86 -18.22 23.37
N LEU A 194 12.13 -17.81 22.33
CA LEU A 194 12.35 -16.58 21.60
C LEU A 194 11.17 -15.66 21.84
N HIS A 195 11.43 -14.40 22.19
CA HIS A 195 10.40 -13.40 22.40
C HIS A 195 10.70 -12.10 21.67
N SER A 196 9.69 -11.50 21.08
CA SER A 196 9.72 -10.14 20.57
C SER A 196 8.74 -9.31 21.38
N TRP A 197 9.25 -8.28 22.05
CA TRP A 197 8.50 -7.34 22.89
C TRP A 197 8.49 -5.91 22.35
N THR A 198 9.30 -5.66 21.32
CA THR A 198 9.40 -4.37 20.66
C THR A 198 8.56 -4.43 19.40
N GLU A 199 7.81 -3.35 19.17
CA GLU A 199 7.02 -3.23 17.96
C GLU A 199 7.93 -3.14 16.73
N GLN A 200 7.63 -3.94 15.72
CA GLN A 200 8.41 -4.09 14.49
C GLN A 200 7.48 -4.05 13.28
N PHE A 201 8.03 -3.75 12.11
CA PHE A 201 7.26 -3.66 10.88
C PHE A 201 7.95 -4.43 9.76
N LEU A 202 7.21 -5.37 9.17
CA LEU A 202 7.62 -6.12 7.98
C LEU A 202 6.84 -5.58 6.79
N GLN A 203 7.53 -4.93 5.87
CA GLN A 203 6.92 -4.46 4.64
C GLN A 203 6.83 -5.64 3.64
N LEU A 204 5.61 -6.06 3.32
CA LEU A 204 5.38 -7.23 2.46
C LEU A 204 5.45 -6.85 0.98
N LEU A 205 6.04 -7.75 0.20
CA LEU A 205 5.88 -7.75 -1.25
C LEU A 205 4.52 -8.36 -1.64
N VAL A 206 4.12 -9.42 -0.94
CA VAL A 206 2.85 -10.14 -1.17
C VAL A 206 2.16 -10.37 0.19
N PRO A 207 0.91 -9.92 0.39
CA PRO A 207 0.04 -9.18 -0.54
C PRO A 207 0.58 -7.79 -0.90
N GLY A 208 0.25 -7.30 -2.10
CA GLY A 208 0.89 -6.15 -2.73
C GLY A 208 0.89 -4.91 -1.84
N GLY A 209 2.08 -4.47 -1.42
CA GLY A 209 2.26 -3.24 -0.64
C GLY A 209 1.69 -3.24 0.78
N ALA A 210 1.19 -4.39 1.26
CA ALA A 210 0.75 -4.57 2.63
C ALA A 210 1.95 -4.68 3.59
N GLY A 211 1.69 -4.75 4.89
CA GLY A 211 2.74 -4.88 5.88
C GLY A 211 2.24 -5.46 7.19
N ILE A 212 3.09 -6.22 7.88
CA ILE A 212 2.80 -6.80 9.18
C ILE A 212 3.48 -5.96 10.24
N ARG A 213 2.68 -5.23 11.02
CA ARG A 213 3.15 -4.57 12.23
C ARG A 213 3.03 -5.54 13.39
N VAL A 214 4.17 -6.09 13.80
CA VAL A 214 4.27 -7.07 14.89
C VAL A 214 4.35 -6.31 16.20
N GLU A 215 3.36 -6.47 17.08
CA GLU A 215 3.36 -5.89 18.42
C GLU A 215 4.11 -6.81 19.39
N THR A 216 3.85 -8.13 19.33
CA THR A 216 4.61 -9.15 20.08
C THR A 216 4.66 -10.47 19.32
N ALA A 217 5.73 -11.24 19.50
CA ALA A 217 5.84 -12.60 18.97
C ALA A 217 6.55 -13.52 19.97
N ALA A 218 6.19 -14.79 20.01
CA ALA A 218 6.83 -15.77 20.88
C ALA A 218 6.87 -17.16 20.25
N LEU A 219 8.03 -17.82 20.35
CA LEU A 219 8.26 -19.19 19.88
C LEU A 219 9.09 -19.97 20.89
N THR A 220 8.84 -21.28 21.01
CA THR A 220 9.67 -22.18 21.82
C THR A 220 10.07 -23.39 21.00
N TYR A 221 11.37 -23.69 20.99
CA TYR A 221 11.95 -24.86 20.35
C TYR A 221 12.49 -25.83 21.39
N VAL A 222 12.17 -27.11 21.20
CA VAL A 222 12.75 -28.22 21.97
C VAL A 222 13.18 -29.29 20.98
N ASP A 223 14.44 -29.71 21.07
CA ASP A 223 15.06 -30.72 20.20
C ASP A 223 14.87 -30.41 18.69
N GLY A 224 14.95 -29.12 18.33
CA GLY A 224 14.80 -28.64 16.95
C GLY A 224 13.35 -28.54 16.46
N VAL A 225 12.36 -28.84 17.30
CA VAL A 225 10.94 -28.82 16.95
C VAL A 225 10.23 -27.68 17.69
N VAL A 226 9.48 -26.87 16.94
CA VAL A 226 8.62 -25.84 17.51
C VAL A 226 7.54 -26.47 18.39
N GLN A 227 7.37 -25.94 19.60
CA GLN A 227 6.39 -26.42 20.56
C GLN A 227 5.06 -25.68 20.40
N PRO A 228 3.93 -26.32 20.73
CA PRO A 228 2.64 -25.64 20.85
C PRO A 228 2.71 -24.47 21.85
N GLY A 229 1.83 -23.48 21.68
CA GLY A 229 1.78 -22.27 22.50
C GLY A 229 2.57 -21.07 21.95
N GLY A 230 3.11 -21.17 20.74
CA GLY A 230 3.64 -20.00 20.03
C GLY A 230 2.56 -18.94 19.77
N ARG A 231 2.96 -17.67 19.62
CA ARG A 231 2.01 -16.56 19.48
C ARG A 231 2.54 -15.46 18.57
N LEU A 232 1.67 -14.88 17.76
CA LEU A 232 1.94 -13.66 17.00
C LEU A 232 0.76 -12.69 17.19
N VAL A 233 1.05 -11.49 17.72
CA VAL A 233 0.07 -10.43 17.92
C VAL A 233 0.52 -9.19 17.16
N GLY A 234 -0.40 -8.56 16.44
CA GLY A 234 -0.09 -7.38 15.66
C GLY A 234 -1.23 -6.99 14.74
N ARG A 235 -0.86 -6.42 13.59
CA ARG A 235 -1.81 -5.98 12.56
C ARG A 235 -1.24 -6.23 11.17
N LEU A 236 -2.06 -6.78 10.29
CA LEU A 236 -1.84 -6.69 8.86
C LEU A 236 -2.42 -5.35 8.41
N ILE A 237 -1.58 -4.51 7.83
CA ILE A 237 -1.94 -3.17 7.37
C ILE A 237 -1.98 -3.20 5.85
N VAL A 238 -3.00 -2.59 5.26
CA VAL A 238 -3.07 -2.34 3.81
C VAL A 238 -2.79 -0.86 3.54
N PRO A 239 -2.24 -0.49 2.37
CA PRO A 239 -1.79 0.88 2.09
C PRO A 239 -2.94 1.87 1.79
N PHE A 240 -4.10 1.68 2.41
CA PHE A 240 -5.30 2.50 2.23
C PHE A 240 -5.67 3.23 3.51
N GLU A 241 -6.05 4.51 3.44
CA GLU A 241 -6.49 5.25 4.64
C GLU A 241 -7.81 4.66 5.17
N LYS A 242 -7.98 4.61 6.50
CA LYS A 242 -9.28 4.24 7.09
C LYS A 242 -10.34 5.29 6.76
N HIS A 243 -11.57 4.85 6.58
CA HIS A 243 -12.70 5.73 6.29
C HIS A 243 -12.98 6.78 7.38
N ASP A 244 -12.71 6.48 8.65
CA ASP A 244 -13.00 7.33 9.80
C ASP A 244 -11.87 8.31 10.16
N VAL A 245 -10.75 8.29 9.41
CA VAL A 245 -9.64 9.20 9.64
C VAL A 245 -9.92 10.57 9.01
N TYR A 246 -9.73 11.61 9.84
CA TYR A 246 -9.76 13.02 9.48
C TYR A 246 -8.46 13.69 9.92
N GLY A 247 -7.94 14.66 9.15
CA GLY A 247 -6.69 15.37 9.46
C GLY A 247 -5.58 15.14 8.42
N PRO A 248 -4.27 15.20 8.80
CA PRO A 248 -3.17 15.02 7.86
C PRO A 248 -3.22 13.64 7.19
N VAL A 249 -3.22 13.64 5.85
CA VAL A 249 -3.38 12.45 5.01
C VAL A 249 -2.14 11.57 5.09
N VAL A 250 -2.31 10.25 4.96
CA VAL A 250 -1.19 9.34 4.70
C VAL A 250 -0.62 9.68 3.32
N PRO A 251 0.63 10.14 3.20
CA PRO A 251 1.24 10.45 1.91
C PRO A 251 1.12 9.26 0.96
N ALA A 252 0.80 9.55 -0.29
CA ALA A 252 0.96 8.60 -1.37
C ALA A 252 2.43 8.61 -1.78
N ASP A 253 3.29 8.00 -0.97
CA ASP A 253 4.67 7.83 -1.36
C ASP A 253 4.76 6.57 -2.22
N TYR A 254 4.47 6.72 -3.51
CA TYR A 254 5.23 5.94 -4.49
C TYR A 254 6.68 6.40 -4.30
N VAL A 255 7.54 5.55 -3.75
CA VAL A 255 8.95 5.93 -3.57
C VAL A 255 9.56 6.02 -4.96
N GLY A 256 9.52 7.19 -5.60
CA GLY A 256 9.86 7.29 -7.02
C GLY A 256 10.42 8.65 -7.39
N GLY A 257 11.75 8.72 -7.43
CA GLY A 257 12.50 9.74 -8.15
C GLY A 257 13.54 9.07 -9.03
N HIS A 258 13.54 9.37 -10.32
CA HIS A 258 14.61 8.93 -11.23
C HIS A 258 15.92 9.61 -10.79
N LEU A 259 16.90 8.85 -10.30
CA LEU A 259 18.24 9.39 -10.13
C LEU A 259 18.83 9.68 -11.53
N PRO A 260 19.52 10.82 -11.73
CA PRO A 260 20.11 11.21 -13.02
C PRO A 260 21.16 10.24 -13.57
N SER A 261 21.62 9.30 -12.75
CA SER A 261 22.58 8.26 -13.09
C SER A 261 22.16 6.95 -12.44
N SER A 262 21.93 5.93 -13.27
CA SER A 262 21.71 4.55 -12.85
C SER A 262 23.04 3.79 -12.91
N GLU A 263 23.39 3.05 -11.85
CA GLU A 263 24.57 2.16 -11.88
C GLU A 263 24.48 1.14 -13.04
N MET A 264 23.27 0.84 -13.53
CA MET A 264 23.05 -0.02 -14.72
C MET A 264 23.53 0.62 -16.04
N ASP A 265 23.53 1.95 -16.17
CA ASP A 265 24.06 2.65 -17.35
C ASP A 265 25.60 2.57 -17.41
N GLU A 266 26.25 2.55 -16.25
CA GLU A 266 27.70 2.31 -16.12
C GLU A 266 28.07 0.84 -16.40
N ILE A 267 27.21 -0.12 -16.03
CA ILE A 267 27.42 -1.55 -16.33
C ILE A 267 27.26 -1.84 -17.83
N MET A 268 26.23 -1.28 -18.48
CA MET A 268 25.97 -1.42 -19.94
C MET A 268 27.11 -0.90 -20.82
N SER A 269 27.90 0.05 -20.31
CA SER A 269 29.08 0.60 -21.02
C SER A 269 30.37 -0.20 -20.79
N SER A 270 30.36 -1.19 -19.88
CA SER A 270 31.49 -2.07 -19.57
C SER A 270 31.31 -3.47 -20.18
N GLY A 271 31.90 -3.70 -21.35
CA GLY A 271 31.69 -4.93 -22.12
C GLY A 271 31.94 -6.25 -21.36
N ASN A 272 30.96 -7.16 -21.45
CA ASN A 272 30.93 -8.63 -21.34
C ASN A 272 31.77 -9.41 -20.30
N THR A 273 32.47 -8.78 -19.36
CA THR A 273 33.08 -9.50 -18.22
C THR A 273 33.04 -8.65 -16.95
N LEU A 274 32.23 -9.09 -15.97
CA LEU A 274 32.06 -8.42 -14.68
C LEU A 274 33.09 -8.94 -13.65
N PRO A 275 33.97 -8.07 -13.11
CA PRO A 275 34.82 -8.38 -11.95
C PRO A 275 33.99 -8.68 -10.68
N ILE A 276 34.54 -9.44 -9.74
CA ILE A 276 33.88 -9.81 -8.46
C ILE A 276 33.40 -8.58 -7.65
N ALA A 277 34.12 -7.46 -7.72
CA ALA A 277 33.73 -6.21 -7.06
C ALA A 277 32.47 -5.56 -7.67
N LEU A 278 32.16 -5.85 -8.94
CA LEU A 278 30.95 -5.37 -9.61
C LEU A 278 29.75 -6.30 -9.43
N ILE A 279 29.91 -7.52 -8.89
CA ILE A 279 28.78 -8.39 -8.55
C ILE A 279 27.93 -7.76 -7.44
N GLY A 280 28.55 -7.11 -6.46
CA GLY A 280 27.86 -6.34 -5.42
C GLY A 280 27.04 -5.19 -6.03
N ALA A 281 27.65 -4.40 -6.90
CA ALA A 281 27.00 -3.28 -7.59
C ALA A 281 25.88 -3.72 -8.55
N VAL A 282 26.01 -4.87 -9.22
CA VAL A 282 24.96 -5.46 -10.06
C VAL A 282 23.79 -5.95 -9.21
N ASN A 283 24.05 -6.58 -8.06
CA ASN A 283 22.98 -6.98 -7.14
C ASN A 283 22.26 -5.76 -6.57
N GLU A 284 22.98 -4.74 -6.14
CA GLU A 284 22.40 -3.47 -5.70
C GLU A 284 21.60 -2.79 -6.83
N GLY A 285 22.13 -2.77 -8.05
CA GLY A 285 21.44 -2.20 -9.22
C GLY A 285 20.20 -2.99 -9.65
N LEU A 286 20.20 -4.32 -9.55
CA LEU A 286 19.04 -5.18 -9.83
C LEU A 286 17.98 -5.05 -8.73
N VAL A 287 18.40 -4.98 -7.46
CA VAL A 287 17.51 -4.69 -6.34
C VAL A 287 16.87 -3.33 -6.54
N LYS A 288 17.66 -2.30 -6.84
CA LYS A 288 17.17 -0.94 -7.10
C LYS A 288 16.28 -0.83 -8.34
N PHE A 289 16.55 -1.61 -9.39
CA PHE A 289 15.67 -1.70 -10.57
C PHE A 289 14.36 -2.41 -10.23
N ALA A 290 14.41 -3.53 -9.49
CA ALA A 290 13.21 -4.24 -9.03
C ALA A 290 12.36 -3.34 -8.11
N GLU A 291 13.02 -2.65 -7.16
CA GLU A 291 12.43 -1.59 -6.34
C GLU A 291 11.82 -0.51 -7.22
N THR A 292 12.53 0.03 -8.22
CA THR A 292 12.02 1.09 -9.12
C THR A 292 10.81 0.64 -9.95
N VAL A 293 10.83 -0.59 -10.47
CA VAL A 293 9.70 -1.17 -11.21
C VAL A 293 8.49 -1.39 -10.29
N GLN A 294 8.75 -1.86 -9.07
CA GLN A 294 7.73 -2.05 -8.04
C GLN A 294 7.19 -0.71 -7.53
N GLN A 295 8.03 0.31 -7.39
CA GLN A 295 7.72 1.66 -6.97
C GLN A 295 6.85 2.40 -8.00
N ASN A 296 6.96 2.07 -9.28
CA ASN A 296 6.09 2.61 -10.33
C ASN A 296 4.76 1.84 -10.48
N GLY A 297 4.62 0.68 -9.83
CA GLY A 297 3.48 -0.23 -10.01
C GLY A 297 2.66 -0.53 -8.75
N MET A 298 3.22 -0.38 -7.56
CA MET A 298 2.59 -0.75 -6.29
C MET A 298 2.58 0.41 -5.30
N LEU A 299 1.44 0.55 -4.62
CA LEU A 299 1.31 1.47 -3.50
C LEU A 299 1.93 0.80 -2.27
N ILE A 300 2.98 1.38 -1.69
CA ILE A 300 3.66 0.79 -0.53
C ILE A 300 3.25 1.51 0.77
N LEU A 301 3.30 0.79 1.89
CA LEU A 301 3.08 1.38 3.20
C LEU A 301 4.27 2.25 3.64
N PRO A 302 4.02 3.38 4.33
CA PRO A 302 5.09 4.15 4.96
C PRO A 302 5.70 3.37 6.14
N ASP A 303 7.00 3.57 6.39
CA ASP A 303 7.70 2.99 7.55
C ASP A 303 7.33 3.67 8.88
N ASP A 304 6.70 4.85 8.82
CA ASP A 304 6.29 5.63 9.99
C ASP A 304 5.03 5.03 10.65
N PHE A 305 5.16 4.70 11.94
CA PHE A 305 4.11 4.03 12.72
C PHE A 305 2.87 4.91 12.98
N ASP A 306 3.00 6.24 13.02
CA ASP A 306 1.87 7.16 13.20
C ASP A 306 1.08 7.29 11.88
N LEU A 307 1.76 7.24 10.74
CA LEU A 307 1.12 7.18 9.44
C LEU A 307 0.42 5.83 9.23
N GLN A 308 1.09 4.72 9.56
CA GLN A 308 0.49 3.38 9.54
C GLN A 308 -0.76 3.27 10.41
N ALA A 309 -0.81 3.96 11.55
CA ALA A 309 -1.98 3.95 12.43
C ALA A 309 -3.24 4.56 11.78
N LYS A 310 -3.09 5.33 10.69
CA LYS A 310 -4.19 5.89 9.89
C LYS A 310 -4.61 4.98 8.73
N CYS A 311 -3.84 3.93 8.43
CA CYS A 311 -4.14 2.97 7.38
C CYS A 311 -5.14 1.90 7.86
N SER A 312 -5.92 1.35 6.93
CA SER A 312 -6.80 0.21 7.15
C SER A 312 -5.97 -1.01 7.54
N TYR A 313 -6.52 -1.80 8.45
CA TYR A 313 -5.82 -2.91 9.06
C TYR A 313 -6.78 -4.03 9.43
N VAL A 314 -6.20 -5.21 9.59
CA VAL A 314 -6.79 -6.41 10.17
C VAL A 314 -5.99 -6.75 11.44
N PRO A 315 -6.62 -6.87 12.62
CA PRO A 315 -5.92 -7.28 13.82
C PRO A 315 -5.49 -8.76 13.69
N LEU A 316 -4.28 -9.05 14.17
CA LEU A 316 -3.70 -10.39 14.21
C LEU A 316 -3.57 -10.82 15.68
N ASP A 317 -4.13 -11.98 16.00
CA ASP A 317 -3.93 -12.68 17.28
C ASP A 317 -3.89 -14.18 16.97
N ILE A 318 -2.70 -14.64 16.59
CA ILE A 318 -2.47 -16.02 16.14
C ILE A 318 -1.96 -16.84 17.31
N TYR A 319 -2.71 -17.89 17.64
CA TYR A 319 -2.36 -18.88 18.65
C TYR A 319 -1.68 -20.08 17.99
N ASP A 320 -0.83 -20.77 18.75
CA ASP A 320 -0.05 -21.92 18.28
C ASP A 320 0.77 -21.61 17.02
N TRP A 321 1.21 -20.36 16.88
CA TRP A 321 2.00 -19.92 15.74
C TRP A 321 3.34 -20.65 15.70
N THR A 322 3.70 -21.18 14.54
CA THR A 322 4.89 -22.03 14.34
C THR A 322 6.10 -21.27 13.81
N GLY A 323 5.96 -19.96 13.55
CA GLY A 323 6.95 -19.16 12.83
C GLY A 323 6.74 -19.14 11.32
N GLU A 324 5.71 -19.83 10.82
CA GLU A 324 5.30 -19.88 9.40
C GLU A 324 4.18 -18.90 9.09
N GLY A 325 3.72 -18.92 7.84
CA GLY A 325 2.44 -18.35 7.43
C GLY A 325 1.27 -18.90 8.23
N PHE A 326 0.13 -18.21 8.16
CA PHE A 326 -1.07 -18.58 8.92
C PHE A 326 -2.35 -18.23 8.15
N LEU A 327 -3.41 -18.93 8.50
CA LEU A 327 -4.77 -18.67 8.03
C LEU A 327 -5.65 -18.18 9.19
N MET A 328 -6.31 -17.05 8.99
CA MET A 328 -7.41 -16.59 9.85
C MET A 328 -8.71 -16.69 9.08
N GLU A 329 -9.59 -17.61 9.47
CA GLU A 329 -10.87 -17.84 8.76
C GLU A 329 -11.83 -16.64 8.82
N SER A 330 -11.70 -15.77 9.82
CA SER A 330 -12.55 -14.59 9.98
C SER A 330 -11.89 -13.58 10.90
N SER A 331 -11.71 -12.36 10.41
CA SER A 331 -11.27 -11.21 11.18
C SER A 331 -11.98 -9.94 10.71
N TYR A 332 -11.92 -8.90 11.52
CA TYR A 332 -12.42 -7.58 11.16
C TYR A 332 -11.39 -6.84 10.29
N MET A 333 -11.85 -6.14 9.26
CA MET A 333 -11.02 -5.18 8.53
C MET A 333 -11.59 -3.77 8.70
N ALA A 334 -10.75 -2.82 9.09
CA ALA A 334 -11.17 -1.42 9.13
C ALA A 334 -11.57 -0.92 7.72
N PRO A 335 -12.69 -0.22 7.54
CA PRO A 335 -13.10 0.27 6.23
C PRO A 335 -12.01 1.10 5.54
N ALA A 336 -11.74 0.81 4.27
CA ALA A 336 -10.65 1.39 3.50
C ALA A 336 -11.19 2.41 2.47
N ARG A 337 -10.50 3.54 2.32
CA ARG A 337 -10.70 4.49 1.20
C ARG A 337 -9.79 4.10 0.04
N VAL A 338 -10.37 3.58 -1.04
CA VAL A 338 -9.67 3.19 -2.26
C VAL A 338 -9.84 4.28 -3.31
N THR A 339 -8.73 4.78 -3.85
CA THR A 339 -8.68 5.93 -4.76
C THR A 339 -7.36 5.95 -5.51
N GLU A 340 -7.28 6.67 -6.64
CA GLU A 340 -6.00 6.90 -7.31
C GLU A 340 -5.09 7.74 -6.42
N ARG A 341 -3.89 7.23 -6.15
CA ARG A 341 -2.96 7.80 -5.18
C ARG A 341 -2.04 8.86 -5.78
N SER A 342 -1.96 8.97 -7.11
CA SER A 342 -1.27 10.09 -7.79
C SER A 342 -1.94 11.45 -7.59
N LEU A 343 -3.20 11.47 -7.12
CA LEU A 343 -3.96 12.69 -6.88
C LEU A 343 -3.55 13.41 -5.62
N ASP A 344 -3.92 14.68 -5.49
CA ASP A 344 -3.73 15.38 -4.23
C ASP A 344 -4.61 14.80 -3.11
N ALA A 345 -4.15 14.96 -1.88
CA ALA A 345 -4.75 14.43 -0.68
C ALA A 345 -6.26 14.74 -0.51
N GLN A 346 -6.71 15.92 -0.92
CA GLN A 346 -8.11 16.31 -0.76
C GLN A 346 -8.97 15.60 -1.79
N LYS A 347 -8.55 15.59 -3.06
CA LYS A 347 -9.21 14.84 -4.13
C LYS A 347 -9.29 13.36 -3.81
N GLN A 348 -8.19 12.76 -3.34
CA GLN A 348 -8.14 11.36 -2.93
C GLN A 348 -9.31 10.99 -2.00
N ARG A 349 -9.57 11.82 -0.97
CA ARG A 349 -10.67 11.60 -0.03
C ARG A 349 -12.04 11.87 -0.62
N ASP A 350 -12.17 12.95 -1.40
CA ASP A 350 -13.46 13.36 -1.97
C ASP A 350 -13.98 12.36 -3.03
N GLN A 351 -13.09 11.65 -3.72
CA GLN A 351 -13.43 10.66 -4.75
C GLN A 351 -13.29 9.19 -4.31
N ALA A 352 -12.86 8.93 -3.07
CA ALA A 352 -12.59 7.57 -2.63
C ALA A 352 -13.84 6.68 -2.67
N ILE A 353 -13.68 5.48 -3.21
CA ILE A 353 -14.61 4.38 -2.99
C ILE A 353 -14.33 3.83 -1.59
N VAL A 354 -15.36 3.71 -0.76
CA VAL A 354 -15.20 3.16 0.59
C VAL A 354 -15.52 1.68 0.57
N VAL A 355 -14.53 0.85 0.86
CA VAL A 355 -14.66 -0.59 1.01
C VAL A 355 -14.87 -0.91 2.50
N SER A 356 -16.00 -1.52 2.84
CA SER A 356 -16.34 -1.89 4.22
C SER A 356 -16.71 -3.38 4.30
N PRO A 357 -15.73 -4.28 4.46
CA PRO A 357 -16.00 -5.71 4.58
C PRO A 357 -16.76 -6.03 5.87
N SER A 358 -17.70 -6.99 5.81
CA SER A 358 -18.35 -7.52 7.02
C SER A 358 -17.37 -8.32 7.88
N ALA A 359 -16.50 -9.08 7.21
CA ALA A 359 -15.34 -9.77 7.76
C ALA A 359 -14.38 -10.11 6.60
N VAL A 360 -13.16 -10.49 6.92
CA VAL A 360 -12.17 -10.98 5.96
C VAL A 360 -11.59 -12.32 6.43
N THR A 361 -11.35 -13.22 5.49
CA THR A 361 -10.36 -14.29 5.68
C THR A 361 -8.98 -13.69 5.39
N VAL A 362 -7.98 -14.01 6.21
CA VAL A 362 -6.57 -13.67 5.95
C VAL A 362 -5.81 -14.94 5.69
N ASP A 363 -5.27 -15.11 4.48
CA ASP A 363 -4.38 -16.21 4.16
C ASP A 363 -2.98 -15.67 3.87
N LEU A 364 -2.05 -16.04 4.74
CA LEU A 364 -0.64 -15.72 4.60
C LEU A 364 0.21 -17.00 4.62
N ASP A 365 -0.40 -18.15 4.33
CA ASP A 365 0.25 -19.45 4.32
C ASP A 365 0.55 -19.93 2.90
N ARG A 366 1.85 -19.98 2.54
CA ARG A 366 2.34 -20.48 1.24
C ARG A 366 2.35 -22.01 1.10
N GLU A 367 2.01 -22.74 2.15
CA GLU A 367 2.00 -24.21 2.14
C GLU A 367 0.58 -24.77 2.22
N SER A 368 -0.42 -23.87 2.32
CA SER A 368 -1.84 -24.19 2.38
C SER A 368 -2.57 -23.43 1.27
N TYR A 369 -3.87 -23.63 1.20
CA TYR A 369 -4.75 -22.90 0.30
C TYR A 369 -6.08 -22.65 0.97
N LEU A 370 -6.76 -21.60 0.53
CA LEU A 370 -8.10 -21.29 0.97
C LEU A 370 -9.10 -21.98 0.02
N PRO A 371 -9.77 -23.07 0.44
CA PRO A 371 -10.74 -23.73 -0.41
C PRO A 371 -11.90 -22.78 -0.71
N LYS A 372 -12.35 -22.78 -1.96
CA LYS A 372 -13.51 -22.00 -2.36
C LYS A 372 -14.75 -22.50 -1.63
N GLU A 373 -15.37 -21.63 -0.81
CA GLU A 373 -16.62 -21.95 -0.15
C GLU A 373 -17.73 -22.15 -1.22
N ALA A 374 -18.52 -23.23 -1.10
CA ALA A 374 -19.55 -23.54 -2.07
C ALA A 374 -20.60 -22.43 -2.16
N GLY A 375 -20.81 -21.88 -3.36
CA GLY A 375 -21.73 -20.76 -3.61
C GLY A 375 -21.14 -19.37 -3.35
N SER A 376 -19.88 -19.28 -2.92
CA SER A 376 -19.13 -18.01 -2.87
C SER A 376 -18.65 -17.59 -4.26
N GLN A 377 -18.36 -16.30 -4.41
CA GLN A 377 -17.73 -15.73 -5.60
C GLN A 377 -16.20 -15.79 -5.54
N THR A 378 -15.62 -16.45 -4.53
CA THR A 378 -14.17 -16.52 -4.33
C THR A 378 -13.48 -17.04 -5.60
N PRO A 379 -12.42 -16.37 -6.10
CA PRO A 379 -11.68 -16.83 -7.26
C PRO A 379 -11.02 -18.19 -7.05
N ASN A 380 -10.92 -19.00 -8.11
CA ASN A 380 -10.28 -20.32 -8.03
C ASN A 380 -8.77 -20.23 -7.73
N GLU A 381 -8.15 -19.08 -8.00
CA GLU A 381 -6.73 -18.83 -7.70
C GLU A 381 -6.41 -18.94 -6.20
N THR A 382 -7.40 -18.73 -5.32
CA THR A 382 -7.25 -18.91 -3.87
C THR A 382 -7.01 -20.37 -3.45
N GLU A 383 -7.28 -21.32 -4.34
CA GLU A 383 -7.02 -22.75 -4.12
C GLU A 383 -5.58 -23.17 -4.53
N GLU A 384 -4.78 -22.22 -5.02
CA GLU A 384 -3.38 -22.48 -5.39
C GLU A 384 -2.46 -22.25 -4.18
N PRO A 385 -1.48 -23.14 -3.90
CA PRO A 385 -0.64 -23.07 -2.70
C PRO A 385 0.19 -21.79 -2.56
N PHE A 386 0.40 -21.04 -3.64
CA PHE A 386 1.20 -19.81 -3.62
C PHE A 386 0.36 -18.55 -3.37
N TRP A 387 -0.96 -18.65 -3.37
CA TRP A 387 -1.82 -17.49 -3.18
C TRP A 387 -1.80 -17.03 -1.72
N VAL A 388 -1.59 -15.73 -1.50
CA VAL A 388 -1.70 -15.09 -0.18
C VAL A 388 -2.43 -13.77 -0.33
N GLY A 389 -3.30 -13.45 0.62
CA GLY A 389 -4.20 -12.31 0.50
C GLY A 389 -5.31 -12.27 1.52
N LEU A 390 -6.28 -11.40 1.22
CA LEU A 390 -7.54 -11.27 1.94
C LEU A 390 -8.69 -11.70 1.03
N VAL A 391 -9.65 -12.43 1.58
CA VAL A 391 -10.94 -12.68 0.91
C VAL A 391 -12.06 -12.07 1.73
N MET A 392 -12.86 -11.22 1.11
CA MET A 392 -13.89 -10.46 1.81
C MET A 392 -15.14 -11.33 1.95
N LYS A 393 -15.63 -11.52 3.17
CA LYS A 393 -16.84 -12.32 3.47
C LYS A 393 -18.12 -11.50 3.30
N GLY A 394 -18.19 -10.73 2.22
CA GLY A 394 -19.22 -9.73 1.94
C GLY A 394 -18.94 -8.38 2.61
N GLY A 395 -19.95 -7.52 2.66
CA GLY A 395 -19.80 -6.14 3.11
C GLY A 395 -20.36 -5.15 2.09
N GLU A 396 -19.81 -3.95 2.04
CA GLU A 396 -20.35 -2.84 1.27
C GLU A 396 -19.27 -2.05 0.53
N LEU A 397 -19.60 -1.56 -0.68
CA LEU A 397 -18.85 -0.56 -1.42
C LEU A 397 -19.68 0.72 -1.56
N MET A 398 -19.14 1.84 -1.13
CA MET A 398 -19.83 3.13 -1.20
C MET A 398 -19.19 4.04 -2.25
N LEU A 399 -20.01 4.56 -3.17
CA LEU A 399 -19.60 5.61 -4.12
C LEU A 399 -19.44 6.96 -3.42
N PRO A 400 -18.56 7.85 -3.92
CA PRO A 400 -18.32 9.13 -3.29
C PRO A 400 -19.55 10.05 -3.45
N PRO A 401 -20.17 10.48 -2.33
CA PRO A 401 -21.36 11.33 -2.37
C PRO A 401 -21.09 12.71 -2.96
N ALA A 402 -19.83 13.15 -3.03
CA ALA A 402 -19.48 14.41 -3.71
C ALA A 402 -19.85 14.39 -5.20
N PHE A 403 -19.90 13.21 -5.82
CA PHE A 403 -20.23 13.02 -7.24
C PHE A 403 -21.64 12.52 -7.43
N ILE A 404 -22.03 11.44 -6.74
CA ILE A 404 -23.34 10.81 -6.98
C ILE A 404 -23.95 10.24 -5.70
N GLN A 405 -25.27 10.42 -5.56
CA GLN A 405 -26.06 10.02 -4.40
C GLN A 405 -27.42 9.50 -4.84
N THR A 406 -28.12 8.83 -3.93
CA THR A 406 -29.54 8.50 -4.12
C THR A 406 -30.41 9.77 -4.03
N LYS A 407 -31.67 9.67 -4.47
CA LYS A 407 -32.65 10.77 -4.39
C LYS A 407 -32.90 11.30 -2.97
N ASP A 408 -32.64 10.47 -1.95
CA ASP A 408 -32.74 10.86 -0.54
C ASP A 408 -31.44 11.48 0.00
N ALA A 409 -30.51 11.88 -0.88
CA ALA A 409 -29.18 12.39 -0.55
C ALA A 409 -28.34 11.43 0.31
N LYS A 410 -28.50 10.12 0.09
CA LYS A 410 -27.69 9.08 0.74
C LYS A 410 -26.61 8.58 -0.19
N PRO A 411 -25.46 8.11 0.32
CA PRO A 411 -24.47 7.44 -0.50
C PRO A 411 -25.06 6.23 -1.24
N ILE A 412 -24.62 6.00 -2.48
CA ILE A 412 -24.95 4.78 -3.22
C ILE A 412 -24.05 3.66 -2.71
N VAL A 413 -24.65 2.53 -2.34
CA VAL A 413 -23.96 1.38 -1.74
C VAL A 413 -24.22 0.12 -2.55
N PHE A 414 -23.15 -0.57 -2.94
CA PHE A 414 -23.18 -1.92 -3.49
C PHE A 414 -22.97 -2.93 -2.37
N GLN A 415 -23.78 -3.97 -2.34
CA GLN A 415 -23.61 -5.08 -1.40
C GLN A 415 -22.65 -6.10 -2.00
N LEU A 416 -21.62 -6.47 -1.25
CA LEU A 416 -20.66 -7.49 -1.62
C LEU A 416 -21.16 -8.87 -1.21
N ALA A 417 -21.19 -9.80 -2.16
CA ALA A 417 -21.33 -11.22 -1.88
C ALA A 417 -20.03 -11.78 -1.27
N PRO A 418 -20.11 -12.86 -0.47
CA PRO A 418 -18.91 -13.54 0.02
C PRO A 418 -17.98 -13.97 -1.12
N GLY A 419 -16.70 -13.58 -1.02
CA GLY A 419 -15.66 -13.90 -1.99
C GLY A 419 -15.62 -13.03 -3.24
N GLU A 420 -16.54 -12.07 -3.38
CA GLU A 420 -16.64 -11.24 -4.59
C GLU A 420 -15.49 -10.25 -4.73
N MET A 421 -14.86 -9.89 -3.61
CA MET A 421 -13.70 -9.01 -3.56
C MET A 421 -12.56 -9.70 -2.83
N ILE A 422 -11.35 -9.55 -3.36
CA ILE A 422 -10.11 -10.00 -2.73
C ILE A 422 -9.09 -8.87 -2.64
N TYR A 423 -8.07 -9.07 -1.81
CA TYR A 423 -6.86 -8.26 -1.79
C TYR A 423 -5.64 -9.19 -1.89
N ASP A 424 -4.86 -9.12 -2.96
CA ASP A 424 -3.74 -10.04 -3.20
C ASP A 424 -2.47 -9.31 -3.63
N LEU A 425 -1.60 -9.95 -4.43
CA LEU A 425 -0.41 -9.35 -5.04
C LEU A 425 -0.70 -8.01 -5.76
N ASN A 426 -1.87 -7.89 -6.39
CA ASN A 426 -2.27 -6.70 -7.14
C ASN A 426 -3.08 -5.71 -6.27
N GLY A 427 -3.21 -5.95 -4.96
CA GLY A 427 -4.09 -5.18 -4.10
C GLY A 427 -5.55 -5.55 -4.30
N PHE A 428 -6.46 -4.57 -4.20
CA PHE A 428 -7.90 -4.83 -4.37
C PHE A 428 -8.23 -5.30 -5.79
N ASN A 429 -9.00 -6.38 -5.88
CA ASN A 429 -9.55 -6.90 -7.12
C ASN A 429 -11.08 -7.07 -6.96
N TYR A 430 -11.83 -6.30 -7.75
CA TYR A 430 -13.29 -6.33 -7.79
C TYR A 430 -13.80 -5.68 -9.07
N GLN A 431 -14.78 -6.30 -9.72
CA GLN A 431 -15.43 -5.73 -10.88
C GLN A 431 -16.94 -5.94 -10.81
N THR A 432 -17.70 -4.88 -11.07
CA THR A 432 -19.16 -4.96 -11.18
C THR A 432 -19.68 -4.05 -12.29
N TYR A 433 -20.80 -4.45 -12.88
CA TYR A 433 -21.52 -3.69 -13.89
C TYR A 433 -23.02 -3.75 -13.58
N LEU A 434 -23.60 -2.58 -13.28
CA LEU A 434 -25.03 -2.43 -13.11
C LEU A 434 -25.63 -1.76 -14.34
N TYR A 435 -26.83 -2.20 -14.73
CA TYR A 435 -27.55 -1.69 -15.88
C TYR A 435 -29.06 -1.66 -15.64
N SER A 436 -29.70 -0.57 -16.05
CA SER A 436 -31.15 -0.36 -16.01
C SER A 436 -31.63 0.29 -17.31
N ASN A 437 -32.55 -0.37 -18.03
CA ASN A 437 -33.18 0.19 -19.23
C ASN A 437 -33.99 1.47 -18.94
N GLU A 438 -34.59 1.55 -17.75
CA GLU A 438 -35.50 2.65 -17.37
C GLU A 438 -34.75 3.81 -16.67
N GLY A 439 -33.48 3.59 -16.31
CA GLY A 439 -32.72 4.49 -15.46
C GLY A 439 -33.10 4.36 -13.97
N VAL A 440 -32.19 4.76 -13.09
CA VAL A 440 -32.40 4.81 -11.64
C VAL A 440 -32.28 6.27 -11.18
N PRO A 441 -33.27 6.81 -10.45
CA PRO A 441 -33.20 8.17 -9.92
C PRO A 441 -32.02 8.37 -8.96
N ALA A 442 -31.26 9.43 -9.20
CA ALA A 442 -30.08 9.82 -8.45
C ALA A 442 -30.00 11.34 -8.31
N VAL A 443 -29.02 11.79 -7.54
CA VAL A 443 -28.65 13.20 -7.37
C VAL A 443 -27.17 13.32 -7.64
N PHE A 444 -26.78 14.31 -8.42
CA PHE A 444 -25.39 14.70 -8.57
C PHE A 444 -24.97 15.55 -7.39
N GLY A 445 -23.81 15.24 -6.81
CA GLY A 445 -23.29 15.92 -5.64
C GLY A 445 -22.65 17.28 -5.97
N LYS A 446 -22.07 17.90 -4.94
CA LYS A 446 -21.42 19.22 -5.03
C LYS A 446 -20.31 19.31 -6.08
N ALA A 447 -19.64 18.21 -6.42
CA ALA A 447 -18.57 18.22 -7.42
C ALA A 447 -19.12 18.39 -8.84
N LEU A 448 -20.40 18.04 -9.04
CA LEU A 448 -21.09 18.04 -10.33
C LEU A 448 -22.26 19.05 -10.34
N GLY A 449 -22.18 20.12 -9.53
CA GLY A 449 -23.14 21.23 -9.56
C GLY A 449 -24.45 21.02 -8.82
N SER A 450 -24.61 19.90 -8.08
CA SER A 450 -25.79 19.65 -7.24
C SER A 450 -27.13 19.48 -7.98
N PHE A 451 -27.13 18.91 -9.19
CA PHE A 451 -28.37 18.61 -9.92
C PHE A 451 -29.17 17.49 -9.25
N ASP A 452 -30.46 17.70 -9.03
CA ASP A 452 -31.34 16.84 -8.22
C ASP A 452 -32.21 15.86 -9.01
N ASP A 453 -32.28 16.04 -10.34
CA ASP A 453 -33.07 15.22 -11.24
C ASP A 453 -32.15 14.52 -12.25
N VAL A 454 -31.56 13.41 -11.79
CA VAL A 454 -30.61 12.60 -12.55
C VAL A 454 -31.15 11.18 -12.70
N LEU A 455 -31.02 10.61 -13.90
CA LEU A 455 -31.31 9.20 -14.18
C LEU A 455 -30.04 8.48 -14.59
N VAL A 456 -29.62 7.49 -13.80
CA VAL A 456 -28.44 6.66 -14.08
C VAL A 456 -28.86 5.38 -14.81
N TYR A 457 -28.29 5.12 -15.98
CA TYR A 457 -28.61 3.94 -16.78
C TYR A 457 -27.67 2.79 -16.49
N ASP A 458 -26.38 3.08 -16.36
CA ASP A 458 -25.40 2.06 -16.04
C ASP A 458 -24.24 2.62 -15.21
N CYS A 459 -23.60 1.71 -14.50
CA CYS A 459 -22.46 1.98 -13.64
C CYS A 459 -21.50 0.79 -13.73
N LEU A 460 -20.31 1.02 -14.28
CA LEU A 460 -19.18 0.11 -14.24
C LEU A 460 -18.24 0.57 -13.12
N LEU A 461 -17.90 -0.33 -12.21
CA LEU A 461 -16.87 -0.12 -11.22
C LEU A 461 -15.86 -1.27 -11.29
N ASP A 462 -14.61 -0.92 -11.54
CA ASP A 462 -13.48 -1.84 -11.60
C ASP A 462 -12.38 -1.32 -10.67
N LEU A 463 -12.02 -2.17 -9.70
CA LEU A 463 -10.95 -1.95 -8.74
C LEU A 463 -9.87 -2.98 -9.05
N TYR A 464 -8.73 -2.51 -9.53
CA TYR A 464 -7.60 -3.38 -9.89
C TYR A 464 -6.28 -2.66 -9.74
N ALA A 465 -5.23 -3.35 -9.28
CA ALA A 465 -3.89 -2.79 -9.12
C ALA A 465 -3.86 -1.51 -8.26
N ASN A 466 -4.69 -1.47 -7.21
CA ASN A 466 -4.89 -0.29 -6.34
C ASN A 466 -5.51 0.94 -7.04
N ARG A 467 -6.00 0.80 -8.28
CA ARG A 467 -6.65 1.87 -9.04
C ARG A 467 -8.16 1.70 -9.05
N VAL A 468 -8.84 2.82 -9.20
CA VAL A 468 -10.31 2.87 -9.38
C VAL A 468 -10.59 3.24 -10.82
N ASN A 469 -11.40 2.45 -11.51
CA ASN A 469 -11.99 2.80 -12.78
C ASN A 469 -13.51 2.76 -12.65
N LEU A 470 -14.09 3.94 -12.49
CA LEU A 470 -15.53 4.20 -12.45
C LEU A 470 -15.99 4.75 -13.80
N GLU A 471 -17.08 4.22 -14.35
CA GLU A 471 -17.83 4.83 -15.45
C GLU A 471 -19.33 4.78 -15.14
N VAL A 472 -20.03 5.91 -15.29
CA VAL A 472 -21.47 6.05 -15.07
C VAL A 472 -22.07 6.84 -16.22
N ASN A 473 -23.00 6.22 -16.95
CA ASN A 473 -23.80 6.90 -17.97
C ASN A 473 -25.13 7.35 -17.36
N ALA A 474 -25.45 8.63 -17.49
CA ALA A 474 -26.64 9.21 -16.90
C ALA A 474 -27.26 10.28 -17.80
N LYS A 475 -28.47 10.70 -17.44
CA LYS A 475 -29.14 11.89 -17.98
C LYS A 475 -29.48 12.85 -16.85
N VAL A 476 -29.35 14.14 -17.12
CA VAL A 476 -29.70 15.22 -16.19
C VAL A 476 -30.86 16.02 -16.78
N ALA A 477 -31.93 16.20 -16.04
CA ALA A 477 -33.00 17.11 -16.45
C ALA A 477 -32.61 18.54 -16.10
N VAL A 478 -32.61 19.43 -17.09
CA VAL A 478 -32.11 20.80 -16.92
C VAL A 478 -33.28 21.77 -16.85
N ASP A 479 -33.42 22.49 -15.73
CA ASP A 479 -34.51 23.45 -15.51
C ASP A 479 -34.55 24.56 -16.56
N LEU A 480 -33.38 25.11 -16.90
CA LEU A 480 -33.25 26.15 -17.93
C LEU A 480 -33.78 25.66 -19.28
N PHE A 481 -33.63 24.37 -19.58
CA PHE A 481 -34.10 23.74 -20.80
C PHE A 481 -35.47 23.06 -20.63
N GLN A 482 -36.30 23.59 -19.73
CA GLN A 482 -37.67 23.10 -19.47
C GLN A 482 -37.73 21.60 -19.09
N LYS A 483 -36.78 21.15 -18.27
CA LYS A 483 -36.64 19.75 -17.83
C LYS A 483 -36.37 18.76 -18.98
N ASN A 484 -35.91 19.24 -20.13
CA ASN A 484 -35.33 18.35 -21.14
C ASN A 484 -34.08 17.67 -20.60
N TRP A 485 -33.88 16.44 -21.05
CA TRP A 485 -32.79 15.57 -20.59
C TRP A 485 -31.54 15.78 -21.43
N VAL A 486 -30.41 15.95 -20.75
CA VAL A 486 -29.08 16.04 -21.34
C VAL A 486 -28.26 14.82 -20.94
N ASP A 487 -27.65 14.15 -21.92
CA ASP A 487 -26.81 12.98 -21.71
C ASP A 487 -25.45 13.40 -21.11
N VAL A 488 -25.02 12.69 -20.06
CA VAL A 488 -23.76 12.93 -19.36
C VAL A 488 -23.04 11.61 -19.04
N LYS A 489 -21.71 11.66 -18.96
CA LYS A 489 -20.88 10.52 -18.58
C LYS A 489 -19.88 10.90 -17.52
N LEU A 490 -20.01 10.36 -16.31
CA LEU A 490 -18.98 10.41 -15.27
C LEU A 490 -18.00 9.26 -15.50
N TYR A 491 -16.70 9.53 -15.52
CA TYR A 491 -15.69 8.51 -15.72
C TYR A 491 -14.35 8.85 -15.05
N THR A 492 -13.51 7.84 -14.88
CA THR A 492 -12.13 8.04 -14.42
C THR A 492 -11.22 8.42 -15.58
N ASN A 493 -10.58 9.58 -15.48
CA ASN A 493 -9.65 10.06 -16.49
C ASN A 493 -8.41 9.16 -16.58
N LYS A 494 -7.97 8.85 -17.80
CA LYS A 494 -6.90 7.85 -18.03
C LYS A 494 -5.51 8.44 -18.16
N GLU A 495 -5.41 9.72 -18.49
CA GLU A 495 -4.15 10.42 -18.74
C GLU A 495 -4.27 11.90 -18.34
N ASP A 496 -3.13 12.52 -18.04
CA ASP A 496 -3.08 13.96 -17.78
C ASP A 496 -3.45 14.73 -19.04
N ASN A 497 -4.48 15.58 -18.97
CA ASN A 497 -4.96 16.39 -20.08
C ASN A 497 -5.45 17.77 -19.59
N ALA A 498 -6.07 18.54 -20.49
CA ALA A 498 -6.56 19.89 -20.18
C ALA A 498 -7.72 19.90 -19.16
N ASP A 499 -8.43 18.77 -19.03
CA ASP A 499 -9.65 18.66 -18.24
C ASP A 499 -9.38 18.09 -16.84
N GLY A 500 -8.29 17.34 -16.65
CA GLY A 500 -7.85 16.86 -15.35
C GLY A 500 -6.59 15.98 -15.39
N LYS A 501 -6.13 15.57 -14.21
CA LYS A 501 -5.06 14.56 -14.09
C LYS A 501 -5.58 13.15 -14.31
N ALA A 502 -4.69 12.22 -14.62
CA ALA A 502 -4.97 10.80 -14.60
C ALA A 502 -5.52 10.37 -13.22
N GLY A 503 -6.60 9.59 -13.22
CA GLY A 503 -7.30 9.13 -12.02
C GLY A 503 -8.38 10.05 -11.50
N GLU A 504 -8.47 11.30 -11.95
CA GLU A 504 -9.55 12.19 -11.53
C GLU A 504 -10.89 11.76 -12.13
N PHE A 505 -11.96 11.91 -11.36
CA PHE A 505 -13.31 11.71 -11.87
C PHE A 505 -13.77 12.96 -12.63
N LEU A 506 -14.06 12.79 -13.91
CA LEU A 506 -14.55 13.83 -14.80
C LEU A 506 -15.95 13.48 -15.28
N CYS A 507 -16.78 14.48 -15.54
CA CYS A 507 -18.12 14.27 -16.05
C CYS A 507 -18.37 15.10 -17.30
N SER A 508 -18.38 14.45 -18.46
CA SER A 508 -18.60 15.09 -19.75
C SER A 508 -20.09 15.17 -20.08
N VAL A 509 -20.44 16.17 -20.88
CA VAL A 509 -21.77 16.37 -21.44
C VAL A 509 -21.73 16.01 -22.92
N ALA A 510 -22.68 15.18 -23.36
CA ALA A 510 -22.74 14.71 -24.73
C ALA A 510 -23.42 15.74 -25.66
N PRO A 511 -23.06 15.76 -26.96
CA PRO A 511 -23.75 16.57 -27.95
C PRO A 511 -25.25 16.22 -27.99
N THR A 512 -26.10 17.23 -27.90
CA THR A 512 -27.56 17.07 -27.77
C THR A 512 -28.28 18.19 -28.50
N ALA A 513 -29.31 17.88 -29.29
CA ALA A 513 -30.23 18.88 -29.84
C ALA A 513 -31.52 18.87 -29.02
N ILE A 514 -31.93 20.05 -28.55
CA ILE A 514 -33.10 20.22 -27.69
C ILE A 514 -34.05 21.19 -28.38
N GLU A 515 -35.13 20.65 -28.94
CA GLU A 515 -36.24 21.44 -29.49
C GLU A 515 -37.00 22.13 -28.35
N ASP A 516 -37.45 23.36 -28.59
CA ASP A 516 -38.18 24.20 -27.64
C ASP A 516 -37.46 24.31 -26.27
N ALA A 517 -36.12 24.33 -26.27
CA ALA A 517 -35.31 24.26 -25.05
C ALA A 517 -35.66 25.40 -24.08
N ILE A 518 -35.65 26.65 -24.55
CA ILE A 518 -35.85 27.84 -23.69
C ILE A 518 -37.28 28.35 -23.78
N ALA A 519 -37.82 28.41 -25.00
CA ALA A 519 -39.17 28.87 -25.32
C ALA A 519 -39.69 28.14 -26.56
N ASP A 520 -40.96 28.36 -26.93
CA ASP A 520 -41.50 27.79 -28.16
C ASP A 520 -40.69 28.33 -29.36
N ASP A 521 -40.22 27.42 -30.21
CA ASP A 521 -39.36 27.68 -31.37
C ASP A 521 -38.01 28.36 -31.03
N ILE A 522 -37.53 28.23 -29.79
CA ILE A 522 -36.16 28.61 -29.38
C ILE A 522 -35.42 27.36 -28.91
N ASP A 523 -34.61 26.80 -29.82
CA ASP A 523 -33.88 25.56 -29.62
C ASP A 523 -32.47 25.79 -29.09
N VAL A 524 -31.90 24.76 -28.47
CA VAL A 524 -30.50 24.73 -28.06
C VAL A 524 -29.84 23.50 -28.67
N ARG A 525 -28.72 23.73 -29.36
CA ARG A 525 -27.77 22.66 -29.72
C ARG A 525 -26.60 22.71 -28.75
N ILE A 526 -26.34 21.61 -28.08
CA ILE A 526 -25.15 21.37 -27.28
C ILE A 526 -24.16 20.61 -28.15
N ASP A 527 -22.96 21.16 -28.33
CA ASP A 527 -21.86 20.52 -29.06
C ASP A 527 -20.96 19.71 -28.11
N GLY A 528 -21.03 19.99 -26.80
CA GLY A 528 -20.34 19.26 -25.74
C GLY A 528 -20.17 20.13 -24.49
N GLY A 529 -19.60 19.55 -23.44
CA GLY A 529 -19.38 20.29 -22.19
C GLY A 529 -18.88 19.43 -21.03
N TRP A 530 -18.87 20.03 -19.85
CA TRP A 530 -18.43 19.40 -18.60
C TRP A 530 -19.30 19.82 -17.42
N MET A 531 -19.56 18.89 -16.49
CA MET A 531 -20.12 19.23 -15.19
C MET A 531 -18.99 19.71 -14.27
N ARG A 532 -19.24 20.81 -13.56
CA ARG A 532 -18.31 21.41 -12.60
C ARG A 532 -19.04 21.78 -11.30
N PRO A 533 -18.32 22.10 -10.21
CA PRO A 533 -18.95 22.40 -8.93
C PRO A 533 -19.97 23.55 -8.96
N ASP A 534 -19.82 24.48 -9.90
CA ASP A 534 -20.69 25.62 -10.07
C ASP A 534 -21.79 25.44 -11.11
N GLY A 535 -21.80 24.37 -11.91
CA GLY A 535 -22.86 24.10 -12.88
C GLY A 535 -22.40 23.25 -14.07
N MET A 536 -23.27 23.17 -15.07
CA MET A 536 -23.00 22.51 -16.35
C MET A 536 -22.41 23.52 -17.32
N HIS A 537 -21.14 23.37 -17.68
CA HIS A 537 -20.43 24.22 -18.65
C HIS A 537 -20.63 23.65 -20.05
N LEU A 538 -21.22 24.46 -20.94
CA LEU A 538 -21.64 24.02 -22.28
C LEU A 538 -21.00 24.86 -23.38
N SER A 539 -20.70 24.22 -24.49
CA SER A 539 -20.48 24.89 -25.78
C SER A 539 -21.55 24.44 -26.76
N GLY A 540 -21.97 25.33 -27.65
CA GLY A 540 -23.11 25.04 -28.52
C GLY A 540 -23.65 26.27 -29.23
N ALA A 541 -24.95 26.24 -29.53
CA ALA A 541 -25.65 27.34 -30.17
C ALA A 541 -27.11 27.45 -29.70
N ILE A 542 -27.61 28.68 -29.68
CA ILE A 542 -29.04 28.97 -29.59
C ILE A 542 -29.57 29.19 -31.00
N LEU A 543 -30.68 28.52 -31.35
CA LEU A 543 -31.36 28.73 -32.61
C LEU A 543 -32.65 29.51 -32.37
N LEU A 544 -32.72 30.68 -32.98
CA LEU A 544 -33.93 31.49 -33.03
C LEU A 544 -34.78 31.10 -34.25
N PRO A 545 -36.07 31.46 -34.30
CA PRO A 545 -36.90 31.23 -35.47
C PRO A 545 -36.28 31.82 -36.75
N ALA A 546 -36.32 31.05 -37.84
CA ALA A 546 -35.82 31.48 -39.15
C ALA A 546 -36.53 32.75 -39.67
N LEU A 547 -35.89 33.50 -40.57
CA LEU A 547 -36.41 34.77 -41.09
C LEU A 547 -37.80 34.65 -41.75
N ASN A 548 -38.08 33.50 -42.36
CA ASN A 548 -39.34 33.19 -43.03
C ASN A 548 -40.44 32.66 -42.08
N SER A 549 -40.16 32.48 -40.78
CA SER A 549 -41.14 32.02 -39.80
C SER A 549 -42.16 33.11 -39.48
N GLU A 550 -43.44 32.85 -39.76
CA GLU A 550 -44.52 33.78 -39.42
C GLU A 550 -44.83 33.79 -37.92
N GLY A 551 -45.17 34.96 -37.40
CA GLY A 551 -45.62 35.13 -36.02
C GLY A 551 -44.53 35.45 -35.00
N PHE A 552 -43.24 35.48 -35.36
CA PHE A 552 -42.14 35.80 -34.43
C PHE A 552 -41.61 37.22 -34.59
N ASP A 553 -41.35 37.89 -33.47
CA ASP A 553 -40.85 39.27 -33.43
C ASP A 553 -39.32 39.34 -33.57
N VAL A 554 -38.58 38.32 -33.13
CA VAL A 554 -37.13 38.18 -33.37
C VAL A 554 -36.88 36.95 -34.24
N ARG A 555 -36.02 37.10 -35.26
CA ARG A 555 -35.69 36.02 -36.19
C ARG A 555 -34.21 36.05 -36.57
N CYS A 556 -33.64 34.88 -36.85
CA CYS A 556 -32.26 34.72 -37.28
C CYS A 556 -32.12 33.46 -38.15
N ASP A 557 -31.39 33.55 -39.26
CA ASP A 557 -31.04 32.38 -40.09
C ASP A 557 -29.67 31.78 -39.70
N GLU A 558 -28.95 32.44 -38.78
CA GLU A 558 -27.66 32.00 -38.29
C GLU A 558 -27.74 31.52 -36.85
N GLU A 559 -26.86 30.58 -36.50
CA GLU A 559 -26.74 30.06 -35.14
C GLU A 559 -26.04 31.08 -34.23
N LEU A 560 -26.60 31.29 -33.04
CA LEU A 560 -25.97 32.08 -31.98
C LEU A 560 -24.99 31.17 -31.21
N GLY A 561 -23.83 30.92 -31.82
CA GLY A 561 -22.78 30.05 -31.27
C GLY A 561 -22.11 30.63 -30.04
N PHE A 562 -21.80 29.77 -29.06
CA PHE A 562 -21.16 30.13 -27.80
C PHE A 562 -20.21 29.06 -27.28
N THR A 563 -19.25 29.53 -26.49
CA THR A 563 -18.31 28.70 -25.73
C THR A 563 -18.48 28.99 -24.23
N ASP A 564 -18.53 27.94 -23.42
CA ASP A 564 -18.50 27.98 -21.95
C ASP A 564 -19.68 28.70 -21.26
N MET A 565 -20.91 28.49 -21.75
CA MET A 565 -22.11 28.90 -21.01
C MET A 565 -22.28 28.03 -19.76
N ILE A 566 -22.42 28.66 -18.58
CA ILE A 566 -22.64 27.95 -17.32
C ILE A 566 -24.14 27.86 -17.02
N VAL A 567 -24.67 26.64 -16.97
CA VAL A 567 -26.06 26.36 -16.59
C VAL A 567 -26.11 25.91 -15.12
N PRO A 568 -26.84 26.63 -14.25
CA PRO A 568 -26.99 26.26 -12.86
C PRO A 568 -27.91 25.04 -12.67
N SER A 569 -27.82 24.39 -11.51
CA SER A 569 -28.73 23.29 -11.12
C SER A 569 -30.14 23.79 -10.78
N GLU A 570 -30.26 25.01 -10.28
CA GLU A 570 -31.54 25.62 -9.93
C GLU A 570 -31.79 26.89 -10.74
N LEU A 571 -32.98 27.00 -11.34
CA LEU A 571 -33.38 28.20 -12.09
C LEU A 571 -33.36 29.48 -11.24
N ALA A 572 -33.55 29.34 -9.92
CA ALA A 572 -33.49 30.42 -8.93
C ALA A 572 -32.17 31.21 -8.99
N GLN A 573 -31.07 30.53 -9.33
CA GLN A 573 -29.74 31.11 -9.45
C GLN A 573 -29.61 32.05 -10.65
N LEU A 574 -30.58 32.08 -11.57
CA LEU A 574 -30.64 33.06 -12.66
C LEU A 574 -31.38 34.35 -12.27
N ARG A 575 -31.85 34.48 -11.02
CA ARG A 575 -32.42 35.75 -10.54
C ARG A 575 -31.33 36.78 -10.41
N ARG A 576 -31.62 38.03 -10.81
CA ARG A 576 -30.67 39.14 -10.77
C ARG A 576 -30.08 39.43 -9.38
N GLU A 577 -30.82 39.10 -8.32
CA GLU A 577 -30.36 39.20 -6.93
C GLU A 577 -29.31 38.13 -6.57
N GLU A 578 -29.40 36.94 -7.17
CA GLU A 578 -28.49 35.80 -6.94
C GLU A 578 -27.35 35.74 -7.96
N ASN A 579 -27.53 36.36 -9.13
CA ASN A 579 -26.54 36.45 -10.22
C ASN A 579 -26.22 37.90 -10.62
N PRO A 580 -25.74 38.75 -9.68
CA PRO A 580 -25.48 40.15 -9.96
C PRO A 580 -24.34 40.37 -10.98
N GLU A 581 -23.46 39.39 -11.14
CA GLU A 581 -22.31 39.42 -12.05
C GLU A 581 -22.58 38.72 -13.39
N PHE A 582 -23.80 38.23 -13.64
CA PHE A 582 -24.15 37.48 -14.86
C PHE A 582 -23.19 36.30 -15.13
N LYS A 583 -22.87 35.54 -14.08
CA LYS A 583 -22.08 34.31 -14.18
C LYS A 583 -22.83 33.20 -14.94
N TYR A 584 -24.11 33.04 -14.63
CA TYR A 584 -24.94 31.96 -15.17
C TYR A 584 -25.74 32.37 -16.39
N ALA A 585 -25.85 31.46 -17.36
CA ALA A 585 -26.59 31.60 -18.62
C ALA A 585 -26.32 32.92 -19.36
N ALA A 586 -25.09 33.41 -19.28
CA ALA A 586 -24.62 34.59 -19.99
C ALA A 586 -23.29 34.30 -20.67
N PHE A 587 -23.14 34.76 -21.91
CA PHE A 587 -21.99 34.47 -22.75
C PHE A 587 -21.82 35.48 -23.88
N ALA A 588 -20.58 35.62 -24.34
CA ALA A 588 -20.30 36.26 -25.63
C ALA A 588 -20.52 35.25 -26.76
N LEU A 589 -20.99 35.74 -27.90
CA LEU A 589 -21.08 34.91 -29.10
C LEU A 589 -19.67 34.68 -29.67
N ASP A 590 -19.43 33.49 -30.20
CA ASP A 590 -18.14 33.15 -30.84
C ASP A 590 -17.86 34.06 -32.04
N LYS A 591 -18.92 34.55 -32.69
CA LYS A 591 -18.89 35.60 -33.70
C LYS A 591 -20.13 36.50 -33.56
N PRO A 592 -20.03 37.79 -33.92
CA PRO A 592 -21.21 38.64 -34.04
C PRO A 592 -22.20 38.08 -35.06
N THR A 593 -23.49 38.13 -34.73
CA THR A 593 -24.57 37.54 -35.54
C THR A 593 -25.74 38.50 -35.70
N ASN A 594 -26.23 38.63 -36.93
CA ASN A 594 -27.34 39.54 -37.23
C ASN A 594 -28.69 38.89 -36.93
N ILE A 595 -29.51 39.59 -36.14
CA ILE A 595 -30.92 39.26 -35.93
C ILE A 595 -31.82 40.30 -36.59
N SER A 596 -33.01 39.88 -37.00
CA SER A 596 -34.08 40.75 -37.46
C SER A 596 -35.14 40.90 -36.37
N PHE A 597 -35.54 42.13 -36.06
CA PHE A 597 -36.62 42.42 -35.12
C PHE A 597 -37.42 43.66 -35.53
N HIS A 598 -38.75 43.58 -35.56
CA HIS A 598 -39.64 44.71 -35.91
C HIS A 598 -39.23 45.55 -37.16
N GLY A 599 -38.58 44.94 -38.15
CA GLY A 599 -38.10 45.63 -39.36
C GLY A 599 -36.73 46.32 -39.24
N PHE A 600 -36.03 46.13 -38.12
CA PHE A 600 -34.65 46.54 -37.87
C PHE A 600 -33.72 45.32 -37.82
N THR A 601 -32.44 45.55 -38.09
CA THR A 601 -31.38 44.55 -37.93
C THR A 601 -30.45 44.97 -36.80
N MET A 602 -30.12 44.06 -35.90
CA MET A 602 -29.11 44.26 -34.85
C MET A 602 -28.02 43.20 -34.97
N GLU A 603 -26.77 43.62 -34.88
CA GLU A 603 -25.63 42.72 -34.71
C GLU A 603 -25.49 42.38 -33.23
N VAL A 604 -25.88 41.16 -32.86
CA VAL A 604 -25.76 40.61 -31.51
C VAL A 604 -24.32 40.16 -31.29
N ARG A 605 -23.79 40.44 -30.10
CA ARG A 605 -22.42 40.07 -29.70
C ARG A 605 -22.38 39.28 -28.40
N SER A 606 -23.41 39.39 -27.56
CA SER A 606 -23.53 38.64 -26.31
C SER A 606 -24.99 38.46 -25.92
N LEU A 607 -25.23 37.52 -25.03
CA LEU A 607 -26.56 37.15 -24.55
C LEU A 607 -26.51 36.90 -23.04
N ASP A 608 -27.57 37.29 -22.32
CA ASP A 608 -27.84 36.81 -20.96
C ASP A 608 -29.27 36.27 -20.81
N MET A 609 -29.47 35.43 -19.79
CA MET A 609 -30.78 34.94 -19.40
C MET A 609 -31.08 35.25 -17.94
N GLU A 610 -32.29 35.71 -17.67
CA GLU A 610 -32.78 36.05 -16.33
C GLU A 610 -34.03 35.23 -16.00
N TYR A 611 -34.07 34.65 -14.79
CA TYR A 611 -35.28 34.02 -14.27
C TYR A 611 -36.18 35.05 -13.56
N ARG A 612 -37.45 35.13 -14.00
CA ARG A 612 -38.48 36.04 -13.48
C ARG A 612 -39.71 35.26 -13.02
N PRO A 613 -39.78 34.86 -11.73
CA PRO A 613 -40.96 34.18 -11.20
C PRO A 613 -42.20 35.10 -11.18
N GLY A 614 -43.32 34.66 -11.77
CA GLY A 614 -44.63 35.35 -11.72
C GLY A 614 -45.37 35.38 -13.07
N ASP A 615 -46.70 35.15 -13.04
CA ASP A 615 -47.74 35.19 -14.11
C ASP A 615 -47.49 34.53 -15.49
N PHE A 616 -46.31 33.99 -15.76
CA PHE A 616 -45.96 33.41 -17.05
C PHE A 616 -45.76 31.88 -16.99
N ALA A 617 -46.16 31.18 -18.05
CA ALA A 617 -45.96 29.73 -18.16
C ALA A 617 -44.49 29.33 -18.35
N ARG A 618 -43.65 30.25 -18.87
CA ARG A 618 -42.20 30.08 -19.06
C ARG A 618 -41.46 31.32 -18.54
N PRO A 619 -40.82 31.25 -17.36
CA PRO A 619 -40.38 32.44 -16.63
C PRO A 619 -38.93 32.87 -16.95
N VAL A 620 -38.43 32.58 -18.14
CA VAL A 620 -37.09 33.00 -18.58
C VAL A 620 -37.20 34.21 -19.49
N ARG A 621 -36.30 35.16 -19.32
CA ARG A 621 -36.09 36.30 -20.22
C ARG A 621 -34.73 36.15 -20.87
N ILE A 622 -34.64 36.36 -22.17
CA ILE A 622 -33.38 36.42 -22.90
C ILE A 622 -33.09 37.89 -23.24
N SER A 623 -31.89 38.36 -22.95
CA SER A 623 -31.39 39.68 -23.33
C SER A 623 -30.32 39.49 -24.41
N LEU A 624 -30.53 40.08 -25.59
CA LEU A 624 -29.57 40.08 -26.70
C LEU A 624 -28.88 41.43 -26.74
N HIS A 625 -27.56 41.48 -26.58
CA HIS A 625 -26.79 42.71 -26.53
C HIS A 625 -25.95 42.91 -27.77
N GLY A 626 -25.99 44.11 -28.32
CA GLY A 626 -25.39 44.39 -29.62
C GLY A 626 -25.42 45.84 -30.00
N ALA A 627 -25.35 46.09 -31.31
CA ALA A 627 -25.53 47.40 -31.89
C ALA A 627 -26.50 47.31 -33.08
N THR A 628 -27.52 48.17 -33.11
CA THR A 628 -28.43 48.27 -34.25
C THR A 628 -27.64 48.72 -35.49
N LEU A 629 -27.99 48.21 -36.67
CA LEU A 629 -27.26 48.52 -37.90
C LEU A 629 -27.84 49.75 -38.63
N LEU A 630 -26.98 50.66 -39.08
CA LEU A 630 -27.30 51.79 -39.95
C LEU A 630 -27.20 51.32 -41.41
N ALA A 631 -28.28 50.68 -41.90
CA ALA A 631 -28.36 49.78 -43.07
C ALA A 631 -27.91 48.34 -42.77
N GLU A 632 -28.24 47.37 -43.64
CA GLU A 632 -28.07 45.91 -43.37
C GLU A 632 -26.64 45.43 -43.02
N THR A 633 -25.63 46.31 -42.99
CA THR A 633 -24.22 45.92 -42.91
C THR A 633 -23.29 46.76 -42.02
N ILE A 634 -23.73 47.90 -41.46
CA ILE A 634 -22.83 48.80 -40.68
C ILE A 634 -23.36 48.99 -39.25
N PRO A 635 -22.69 48.47 -38.21
CA PRO A 635 -23.12 48.69 -36.83
C PRO A 635 -22.99 50.15 -36.43
N LEU A 636 -23.97 50.65 -35.68
CA LEU A 636 -23.98 52.03 -35.15
C LEU A 636 -22.85 52.31 -34.16
N SER A 637 -22.31 51.26 -33.54
CA SER A 637 -21.25 51.33 -32.53
C SER A 637 -20.39 50.07 -32.52
N ASP A 638 -19.12 50.24 -32.18
CA ASP A 638 -18.21 49.13 -31.85
C ASP A 638 -18.45 48.62 -30.40
N GLU A 639 -19.27 49.32 -29.62
CA GLU A 639 -19.73 48.90 -28.29
C GLU A 639 -21.12 48.25 -28.34
N THR A 640 -21.49 47.48 -27.31
CA THR A 640 -22.84 46.93 -27.12
C THR A 640 -23.78 47.99 -26.54
N THR A 641 -24.30 48.88 -27.40
CA THR A 641 -25.14 50.02 -27.00
C THR A 641 -26.62 49.69 -26.91
N ASP A 642 -27.07 48.63 -27.57
CA ASP A 642 -28.46 48.25 -27.72
C ASP A 642 -28.76 46.90 -27.06
N THR A 643 -30.00 46.71 -26.62
CA THR A 643 -30.47 45.44 -26.04
C THR A 643 -31.86 45.11 -26.56
N VAL A 644 -32.03 43.90 -27.09
CA VAL A 644 -33.34 43.33 -27.45
C VAL A 644 -33.72 42.31 -26.38
N ILE A 645 -34.85 42.52 -25.73
CA ILE A 645 -35.34 41.62 -24.67
C ILE A 645 -36.43 40.72 -25.24
N ILE A 646 -36.29 39.41 -25.06
CA ILE A 646 -37.28 38.38 -25.40
C ILE A 646 -37.86 37.83 -24.09
N ASP A 647 -39.13 38.11 -23.82
CA ASP A 647 -39.88 37.51 -22.70
C ASP A 647 -40.50 36.18 -23.16
N CYS A 648 -39.92 35.05 -22.76
CA CYS A 648 -40.26 33.70 -23.24
C CYS A 648 -41.62 33.16 -22.75
N GLY A 649 -42.34 33.92 -21.91
CA GLY A 649 -43.53 33.45 -21.20
C GLY A 649 -44.82 34.21 -21.46
N SER A 650 -44.83 35.24 -22.32
CA SER A 650 -45.97 36.14 -22.45
C SER A 650 -47.23 35.48 -23.02
N VAL A 651 -48.30 35.45 -22.22
CA VAL A 651 -49.68 35.19 -22.69
C VAL A 651 -50.24 36.50 -23.25
N MET A 652 -50.50 36.57 -24.55
CA MET A 652 -51.45 37.55 -25.09
C MET A 652 -52.86 37.08 -24.72
N PHE A 653 -53.50 37.75 -23.76
CA PHE A 653 -54.90 37.51 -23.43
C PHE A 653 -55.78 37.85 -24.63
N GLY A 654 -56.27 36.84 -25.36
CA GLY A 654 -57.38 37.00 -26.30
C GLY A 654 -57.39 36.03 -27.49
N SER A 655 -58.38 35.14 -27.49
CA SER A 655 -58.86 34.28 -28.58
C SER A 655 -58.07 33.00 -28.91
N SER A 656 -58.85 31.93 -29.08
CA SER A 656 -58.47 30.57 -29.43
C SER A 656 -57.79 30.53 -30.80
N GLU A 657 -56.65 29.83 -30.87
CA GLU A 657 -55.70 29.74 -32.00
C GLU A 657 -54.67 30.88 -32.08
N MET A 658 -53.76 30.97 -31.10
CA MET A 658 -52.48 31.67 -31.30
C MET A 658 -51.33 30.87 -30.68
N ARG A 659 -50.30 30.59 -31.48
CA ARG A 659 -48.99 30.13 -31.02
C ARG A 659 -48.47 31.12 -29.98
N ARG A 660 -47.80 30.62 -28.94
CA ARG A 660 -47.22 31.46 -27.88
C ARG A 660 -45.97 32.11 -28.45
N VAL A 661 -46.04 33.42 -28.71
CA VAL A 661 -44.92 34.16 -29.26
C VAL A 661 -44.20 34.86 -28.10
N PRO A 662 -42.86 34.77 -28.02
CA PRO A 662 -42.08 35.57 -27.10
C PRO A 662 -42.27 37.07 -27.37
N LYS A 663 -42.57 37.86 -26.33
CA LYS A 663 -42.77 39.31 -26.47
C LYS A 663 -41.44 40.05 -26.47
N VAL A 664 -41.26 40.98 -27.41
CA VAL A 664 -40.05 41.80 -27.52
C VAL A 664 -40.22 43.18 -26.87
N THR A 665 -39.19 43.63 -26.13
CA THR A 665 -39.05 45.02 -25.69
C THR A 665 -37.67 45.52 -26.11
N TYR A 666 -37.61 46.67 -26.77
CA TYR A 666 -36.38 47.36 -27.20
C TYR A 666 -36.15 48.60 -26.34
#